data_AF-A0A1I7T982-F1
#
_entry.id   AF-A0A1I7T982-F1
#
_cell.length_a   1.000
_cell.length_b   1.000
_cell.length_c   1.000
_cell.angle_alpha   90.00
_cell.angle_beta   90.00
_cell.angle_gamma   90.00
#
_symmetry.space_group_name_H-M   'P 1'
#
loop_
_entity.id
_entity.type
_entity.pdbx_description
1 polymer ?
#
loop_
_entity_poly.entity_id
_entity_poly.type
_entity_poly.pdbx_seq_one_letter_code
_entity_poly.pdbx_strand_id
1 'polypeptide(L)'
;MKSSTSDFLTDVQTVNIVIKQIGPNKSLPAFKRIVERCSRQRVIQVSDNPRRLFHCSFTQSSSYTEFSELQQHRRVFAVIGVAFTNGHGEPDKSTRASRESTDSEVSEAEQISIAYNKLKSDYSNIICGRCILIGGKDEDFNEVERHERLCYGSLEDATQLESAIRELMRAIYIVIEMKRVDVSFEKKQDISCPSLPDESRWQVGVETKSTKSYKKKCIGRYRKQHADYCLLTGLPQLALEAYEGAIESLKSAQDHLWLAAAYDGWASTVCILHAEQMGEINSGAFHRVASMHAMFTIPSIEINTQSGDSLSVSNDSVLSSPQGHKRHHSDEHVRITSSMSNGLERNESFGNESGIVSNGSSPSIRDEPAKIRASKGLNPLSNFLSDRREKPTKERVMENFKNAIEEFSKFTMAGWLEYETVMRAIMYLILEREYIKLEQFHRDHTGKYLDDTNTFMDHRMKAQICLNSAAMYKEIGFLRKQAFYARLSVLFELHVTEGRVRQSSDYKTVYPVLFRTLEGYGVDLSEPHDLKNKKLGPVKLQIKSLHEIFTAANRAGHRDAAIRHLCFLLQVYYPHLDSSMTVRLFDDLDNLVKATNSVHQLNTTIVVDDGKIIIPGLQLTRFPIIQTPTVLALQPNLAPTIVPNKSQASIFIYTPFAKKADNALLWVTDCPGEVEVTVRNCRGTELIVRDLCLIVEGVNFEPVQARLILPPEDEENNSGSTIRLLGVPREPGDLFITGYSCNIFGLHNECRFYSSNCQKPNKIRVKVLPKLARVYLECSLPRAPIEEENDEPSAEAVVYSGQKFDHTITVVNSSDIPVRYCGVKIWQPVVQGGPPLIRLDDSETHAPELEAFDTADDLSSFILEPNGSKELKFHIFGIDPTSTADDLSDEEKVLESVVPLANTQSIPNPEAEPNDMDLIPFTGRLLTADFIVRYHSDITSDDGHSFERKCKLPIAISIIPAVTVSAWHVLPGDSPFSRYIVVDVTNSTEHDAELVYSNSRRMYVLPKETCRVPILSPCCSDVTGGAFHQAKQRGSHMMQKMETERLRLILENHVSKHLDIRWAIPALNLDGQVPVGSLLSSVSLLKQLVLPAISLDFFVNGKQYVSEDDVAVGIGQFVTVEVSIISSLAAEYNGLLSLECEQEISHLLGSNDTSNFMLVTGLKKVPFTVDKENKQSASFDITFIVEGSFRVRPQITPAPGQNALLAEDMFATPVAFSVTTKF
;
A
#
# COMPACT_ATOMS: atom_id res chain seq x y z
N MET A 1 5.30 -28.53 -36.79
CA MET A 1 4.78 -27.31 -37.44
C MET A 1 5.99 -26.53 -37.92
N LYS A 2 6.12 -26.30 -39.24
CA LYS A 2 7.10 -25.36 -39.81
C LYS A 2 6.76 -23.98 -39.23
N SER A 3 7.69 -23.33 -38.52
CA SER A 3 7.36 -22.17 -37.67
C SER A 3 8.04 -20.86 -38.09
N SER A 4 8.59 -20.79 -39.29
CA SER A 4 9.05 -19.53 -39.85
C SER A 4 8.49 -19.33 -41.25
N THR A 5 7.93 -18.15 -41.48
CA THR A 5 7.50 -17.65 -42.79
C THR A 5 8.63 -17.68 -43.82
N SER A 6 9.88 -17.52 -43.38
CA SER A 6 11.10 -17.71 -44.20
C SER A 6 11.29 -19.13 -44.76
N ASP A 7 10.56 -20.13 -44.25
CA ASP A 7 10.64 -21.51 -44.75
C ASP A 7 10.08 -21.61 -46.19
N PHE A 8 9.05 -20.83 -46.56
CA PHE A 8 8.42 -20.94 -47.89
C PHE A 8 9.35 -20.56 -49.04
N LEU A 9 10.23 -19.59 -48.80
CA LEU A 9 11.20 -19.13 -49.79
C LEU A 9 12.42 -20.04 -49.84
N THR A 10 12.90 -20.47 -48.66
CA THR A 10 14.10 -21.32 -48.56
C THR A 10 13.81 -22.78 -48.94
N ASP A 11 12.57 -23.25 -48.84
CA ASP A 11 12.17 -24.61 -49.21
C ASP A 11 12.55 -24.95 -50.67
N VAL A 12 12.47 -23.99 -51.61
CA VAL A 12 12.73 -24.21 -53.05
C VAL A 12 14.20 -24.52 -53.36
N GLN A 13 15.12 -24.12 -52.48
CA GLN A 13 16.55 -24.45 -52.56
C GLN A 13 16.98 -25.57 -51.60
N THR A 14 16.05 -26.22 -50.91
CA THR A 14 16.36 -27.28 -49.95
C THR A 14 16.10 -28.67 -50.51
N VAL A 15 17.00 -29.60 -50.18
CA VAL A 15 16.90 -31.02 -50.50
C VAL A 15 16.20 -31.75 -49.36
N ASN A 16 15.16 -32.53 -49.67
CA ASN A 16 14.38 -33.24 -48.67
C ASN A 16 14.99 -34.61 -48.32
N ILE A 17 15.25 -34.84 -47.03
CA ILE A 17 15.74 -36.08 -46.44
C ILE A 17 14.72 -36.57 -45.42
N VAL A 18 14.22 -37.79 -45.59
CA VAL A 18 13.19 -38.35 -44.70
C VAL A 18 13.86 -39.13 -43.56
N ILE A 19 13.56 -38.77 -42.31
CA ILE A 19 14.00 -39.50 -41.11
C ILE A 19 12.81 -40.19 -40.45
N LYS A 20 12.83 -41.53 -40.35
CA LYS A 20 11.79 -42.29 -39.65
C LYS A 20 12.39 -43.20 -38.58
N GLN A 21 11.64 -43.33 -37.49
CA GLN A 21 11.89 -44.35 -36.49
C GLN A 21 11.42 -45.71 -37.00
N ILE A 22 12.29 -46.72 -36.94
CA ILE A 22 12.07 -48.08 -37.44
C ILE A 22 12.43 -49.11 -36.36
N GLY A 23 11.96 -50.35 -36.53
CA GLY A 23 12.21 -51.45 -35.60
C GLY A 23 11.17 -51.58 -34.47
N PRO A 24 11.28 -52.65 -33.66
CA PRO A 24 10.32 -53.00 -32.61
C PRO A 24 10.42 -52.07 -31.37
N ASN A 25 11.63 -51.62 -31.03
CA ASN A 25 11.88 -50.78 -29.87
C ASN A 25 11.77 -49.29 -30.23
N LYS A 26 10.81 -48.58 -29.61
CA LYS A 26 10.55 -47.16 -29.88
C LYS A 26 10.84 -46.28 -28.66
N SER A 27 11.87 -45.44 -28.76
CA SER A 27 12.14 -44.35 -27.81
C SER A 27 11.86 -42.98 -28.45
N LEU A 28 10.72 -42.36 -28.13
CA LEU A 28 10.36 -41.03 -28.66
C LEU A 28 11.31 -39.91 -28.17
N PRO A 29 11.75 -39.86 -26.90
CA PRO A 29 12.69 -38.84 -26.44
C PRO A 29 14.06 -38.94 -27.12
N ALA A 30 14.61 -40.15 -27.27
CA ALA A 30 15.90 -40.35 -27.93
C ALA A 30 15.80 -40.07 -29.44
N PHE A 31 14.71 -40.49 -30.09
CA PHE A 31 14.46 -40.18 -31.50
C PHE A 31 14.37 -38.66 -31.76
N LYS A 32 13.66 -37.91 -30.89
CA LYS A 32 13.61 -36.44 -30.98
C LYS A 32 15.00 -35.80 -30.90
N ARG A 33 15.87 -36.27 -29.98
CA ARG A 33 17.25 -35.78 -29.87
C ARG A 33 18.07 -36.06 -31.14
N ILE A 34 17.92 -37.23 -31.76
CA ILE A 34 18.63 -37.57 -33.01
C ILE A 34 18.16 -36.70 -34.17
N VAL A 35 16.84 -36.53 -34.33
CA VAL A 35 16.26 -35.65 -35.35
C VAL A 35 16.74 -34.20 -35.15
N GLU A 36 16.87 -33.74 -33.90
CA GLU A 36 17.44 -32.43 -33.59
C GLU A 36 18.92 -32.35 -34.00
N ARG A 37 19.74 -33.34 -33.66
CA ARG A 37 21.16 -33.40 -34.05
C ARG A 37 21.36 -33.42 -35.57
N CYS A 38 20.58 -34.20 -36.30
CA CYS A 38 20.56 -34.16 -37.78
C CYS A 38 20.11 -32.78 -38.28
N SER A 39 19.05 -32.22 -37.70
CA SER A 39 18.54 -30.88 -38.04
C SER A 39 19.53 -29.74 -37.75
N ARG A 40 20.55 -29.93 -36.92
CA ARG A 40 21.64 -28.94 -36.75
C ARG A 40 22.59 -28.91 -37.95
N GLN A 41 22.60 -29.96 -38.78
CA GLN A 41 23.45 -30.10 -39.97
C GLN A 41 22.76 -29.64 -41.27
N ARG A 42 21.71 -28.80 -41.22
CA ARG A 42 20.90 -28.43 -42.39
C ARG A 42 21.65 -27.73 -43.53
N VAL A 43 22.85 -27.19 -43.29
CA VAL A 43 23.62 -26.48 -44.33
C VAL A 43 25.07 -26.94 -44.29
N ILE A 44 25.62 -27.26 -45.46
CA ILE A 44 27.06 -27.50 -45.64
C ILE A 44 27.61 -26.58 -46.73
N GLN A 45 28.87 -26.18 -46.58
CA GLN A 45 29.61 -25.51 -47.65
C GLN A 45 30.27 -26.58 -48.53
N VAL A 46 29.97 -26.54 -49.83
CA VAL A 46 30.43 -27.54 -50.82
C VAL A 46 31.47 -26.99 -51.78
N SER A 47 31.62 -25.67 -51.85
CA SER A 47 32.64 -24.97 -52.64
C SER A 47 33.01 -23.67 -51.94
N ASP A 48 34.29 -23.30 -51.98
CA ASP A 48 34.83 -22.06 -51.37
C ASP A 48 34.88 -20.89 -52.37
N ASN A 49 35.07 -21.16 -53.66
CA ASN A 49 35.20 -20.12 -54.69
C ASN A 49 34.59 -20.54 -56.05
N PRO A 50 33.39 -20.03 -56.43
CA PRO A 50 32.52 -19.22 -55.60
C PRO A 50 31.99 -20.03 -54.41
N ARG A 51 31.69 -19.34 -53.31
CA ARG A 51 31.11 -19.96 -52.12
C ARG A 51 29.75 -20.56 -52.47
N ARG A 52 29.57 -21.87 -52.29
CA ARG A 52 28.28 -22.56 -52.50
C ARG A 52 27.83 -23.25 -51.22
N LEU A 53 26.58 -23.00 -50.86
CA LEU A 53 25.90 -23.62 -49.73
C LEU A 53 24.91 -24.65 -50.24
N PHE A 54 24.89 -25.82 -49.61
CA PHE A 54 23.96 -26.90 -49.91
C PHE A 54 23.01 -27.06 -48.72
N HIS A 55 21.72 -26.89 -48.98
CA HIS A 55 20.68 -26.87 -47.96
C HIS A 55 19.90 -28.19 -47.97
N CYS A 56 19.73 -28.80 -46.80
CA CYS A 56 18.89 -29.98 -46.63
C CYS A 56 17.87 -29.77 -45.52
N SER A 57 16.68 -30.35 -45.70
CA SER A 57 15.64 -30.44 -44.68
C SER A 57 15.50 -31.89 -44.23
N PHE A 58 15.41 -32.09 -42.91
CA PHE A 58 15.21 -33.40 -42.31
C PHE A 58 13.76 -33.51 -41.84
N THR A 59 12.93 -34.26 -42.57
CA THR A 59 11.49 -34.34 -42.36
C THR A 59 11.05 -35.74 -41.93
N GLN A 60 10.02 -35.86 -41.10
CA GLN A 60 9.49 -37.18 -40.68
C GLN A 60 8.48 -37.76 -41.67
N SER A 61 7.85 -36.89 -42.44
CA SER A 61 6.92 -37.20 -43.51
C SER A 61 7.16 -36.24 -44.67
N SER A 62 7.25 -36.77 -45.89
CA SER A 62 7.24 -35.94 -47.09
C SER A 62 5.81 -35.80 -47.60
N SER A 63 5.39 -34.57 -47.90
CA SER A 63 4.08 -34.27 -48.48
C SER A 63 4.23 -33.94 -49.96
N TYR A 64 3.26 -34.31 -50.78
CA TYR A 64 3.18 -33.96 -52.21
C TYR A 64 4.34 -34.49 -53.06
N THR A 65 4.84 -35.70 -52.74
CA THR A 65 5.89 -36.37 -53.52
C THR A 65 5.46 -36.69 -54.95
N GLU A 66 4.16 -36.78 -55.22
CA GLU A 66 3.64 -36.93 -56.59
C GLU A 66 4.06 -35.79 -57.54
N PHE A 67 4.34 -34.59 -57.02
CA PHE A 67 4.83 -33.44 -57.78
C PHE A 67 6.36 -33.36 -57.85
N SER A 68 7.10 -34.38 -57.41
CA SER A 68 8.57 -34.34 -57.36
C SER A 68 9.23 -34.20 -58.74
N GLU A 69 8.58 -34.69 -59.80
CA GLU A 69 9.06 -34.51 -61.17
C GLU A 69 8.84 -33.07 -61.67
N LEU A 70 7.74 -32.43 -61.26
CA LEU A 70 7.43 -31.03 -61.57
C LEU A 70 8.31 -30.07 -60.77
N GLN A 71 8.57 -30.34 -59.49
CA GLN A 71 9.38 -29.51 -58.58
C GLN A 71 10.38 -30.38 -57.82
N GLN A 72 11.65 -30.36 -58.24
CA GLN A 72 12.67 -31.31 -57.77
C GLN A 72 13.00 -31.17 -56.28
N HIS A 73 12.79 -30.00 -55.67
CA HIS A 73 13.01 -29.78 -54.23
C HIS A 73 12.06 -30.62 -53.34
N ARG A 74 10.92 -31.10 -53.87
CA ARG A 74 9.99 -31.98 -53.15
C ARG A 74 10.42 -33.45 -53.14
N ARG A 75 11.33 -33.82 -54.04
CA ARG A 75 11.83 -35.19 -54.16
C ARG A 75 12.53 -35.61 -52.88
N VAL A 76 12.24 -36.84 -52.43
CA VAL A 76 13.00 -37.46 -51.34
C VAL A 76 14.31 -37.98 -51.92
N PHE A 77 15.42 -37.33 -51.59
CA PHE A 77 16.74 -37.68 -52.11
C PHE A 77 17.44 -38.74 -51.24
N ALA A 78 17.12 -38.81 -49.96
CA ALA A 78 17.67 -39.80 -49.05
C ALA A 78 16.69 -40.16 -47.93
N VAL A 79 16.87 -41.36 -47.36
CA VAL A 79 16.12 -41.84 -46.20
C VAL A 79 17.07 -42.21 -45.06
N ILE A 80 16.67 -41.87 -43.83
CA ILE A 80 17.37 -42.21 -42.60
C ILE A 80 16.43 -43.02 -41.72
N GLY A 81 16.74 -44.31 -41.54
CA GLY A 81 16.06 -45.16 -40.56
C GLY A 81 16.76 -45.05 -39.21
N VAL A 82 16.03 -44.81 -38.11
CA VAL A 82 16.57 -44.81 -36.75
C VAL A 82 15.96 -45.97 -35.97
N ALA A 83 16.79 -46.93 -35.56
CA ALA A 83 16.39 -48.07 -34.75
C ALA A 83 17.11 -48.06 -33.39
N PHE A 84 16.37 -48.49 -32.37
CA PHE A 84 16.89 -48.72 -31.02
C PHE A 84 16.92 -50.21 -30.79
N THR A 85 17.95 -50.67 -30.09
CA THR A 85 18.15 -52.09 -29.78
C THR A 85 18.31 -52.23 -28.26
N ASN A 86 17.86 -53.34 -27.72
CA ASN A 86 18.10 -53.65 -26.32
C ASN A 86 19.56 -54.09 -26.20
N GLY A 87 20.48 -53.14 -26.05
CA GLY A 87 21.87 -53.47 -25.73
C GLY A 87 21.91 -54.43 -24.54
N HIS A 88 22.92 -55.31 -24.49
CA HIS A 88 23.16 -56.23 -23.37
C HIS A 88 23.40 -55.47 -22.05
N GLY A 89 22.33 -54.96 -21.44
CA GLY A 89 22.16 -54.73 -20.02
C GLY A 89 21.12 -55.74 -19.54
N GLU A 90 21.28 -56.24 -18.32
CA GLU A 90 20.48 -57.32 -17.73
C GLU A 90 18.97 -57.27 -18.07
N PRO A 91 18.32 -58.43 -18.27
CA PRO A 91 16.89 -58.46 -18.53
C PRO A 91 16.15 -57.92 -17.31
N ASP A 92 15.59 -56.71 -17.44
CA ASP A 92 14.60 -56.20 -16.50
C ASP A 92 13.43 -57.20 -16.46
N LYS A 93 13.27 -57.84 -15.30
CA LYS A 93 12.28 -58.88 -15.01
C LYS A 93 10.81 -58.39 -15.00
N SER A 94 10.46 -57.29 -15.66
CA SER A 94 9.13 -56.68 -15.55
C SER A 94 8.24 -56.79 -16.79
N THR A 95 8.70 -57.39 -17.90
CA THR A 95 7.86 -57.61 -19.10
C THR A 95 8.03 -58.99 -19.71
N ARG A 96 7.74 -60.03 -18.92
CA ARG A 96 7.35 -61.35 -19.44
C ARG A 96 5.99 -61.75 -18.86
N ALA A 97 4.93 -61.22 -19.45
CA ALA A 97 3.58 -61.73 -19.29
C ALA A 97 2.77 -61.42 -20.54
N SER A 98 3.14 -62.04 -21.66
CA SER A 98 2.24 -62.46 -22.76
C SER A 98 3.04 -62.63 -24.06
N ARG A 99 3.36 -63.89 -24.38
CA ARG A 99 3.41 -64.48 -25.72
C ARG A 99 4.19 -65.79 -25.68
N GLU A 100 3.52 -66.83 -25.22
CA GLU A 100 3.74 -68.16 -25.79
C GLU A 100 2.81 -68.25 -27.00
N SER A 101 3.39 -68.37 -28.19
CA SER A 101 2.99 -69.31 -29.25
C SER A 101 3.41 -68.84 -30.65
N THR A 102 3.86 -69.83 -31.41
CA THR A 102 4.01 -69.92 -32.88
C THR A 102 5.19 -69.24 -33.56
N ASP A 103 6.16 -70.10 -33.91
CA ASP A 103 6.89 -70.23 -35.18
C ASP A 103 7.42 -68.98 -35.91
N SER A 104 8.73 -69.03 -36.18
CA SER A 104 9.58 -68.09 -36.92
C SER A 104 9.84 -66.73 -36.26
N GLU A 105 10.55 -66.73 -35.12
CA GLU A 105 11.15 -65.51 -34.55
C GLU A 105 12.31 -65.03 -35.43
N VAL A 106 11.98 -64.22 -36.43
CA VAL A 106 12.88 -63.33 -37.18
C VAL A 106 13.71 -62.53 -36.17
N SER A 107 15.04 -62.58 -36.26
CA SER A 107 15.96 -61.88 -35.36
C SER A 107 15.64 -60.38 -35.27
N GLU A 108 15.88 -59.71 -34.12
CA GLU A 108 15.67 -58.24 -33.99
C GLU A 108 16.40 -57.47 -35.10
N ALA A 109 17.60 -57.93 -35.47
CA ALA A 109 18.38 -57.38 -36.58
C ALA A 109 17.66 -57.54 -37.93
N GLU A 110 17.04 -58.70 -38.16
CA GLU A 110 16.32 -59.03 -39.39
C GLU A 110 15.00 -58.23 -39.50
N GLN A 111 14.31 -58.00 -38.37
CA GLN A 111 13.15 -57.10 -38.32
C GLN A 111 13.51 -55.64 -38.64
N ILE A 112 14.65 -55.16 -38.15
CA ILE A 112 15.15 -53.82 -38.44
C ILE A 112 15.56 -53.71 -39.92
N SER A 113 16.23 -54.73 -40.47
CA SER A 113 16.61 -54.82 -41.88
C SER A 113 15.37 -54.77 -42.80
N ILE A 114 14.34 -55.58 -42.51
CA ILE A 114 13.07 -55.57 -43.26
C ILE A 114 12.40 -54.19 -43.18
N ALA A 115 12.33 -53.58 -41.99
CA ALA A 115 11.72 -52.27 -41.80
C ALA A 115 12.49 -51.16 -42.55
N TYR A 116 13.82 -51.25 -42.61
CA TYR A 116 14.66 -50.31 -43.34
C TYR A 116 14.53 -50.46 -44.86
N ASN A 117 14.53 -51.69 -45.36
CA ASN A 117 14.32 -51.97 -46.79
C ASN A 117 12.92 -51.55 -47.24
N LYS A 118 11.90 -51.74 -46.40
CA LYS A 118 10.56 -51.19 -46.63
C LYS A 118 10.59 -49.66 -46.74
N LEU A 119 11.26 -48.98 -45.81
CA LEU A 119 11.41 -47.52 -45.84
C LEU A 119 12.08 -47.01 -47.12
N LYS A 120 13.07 -47.74 -47.66
CA LYS A 120 13.65 -47.39 -48.97
C LYS A 120 12.67 -47.60 -50.11
N SER A 121 11.93 -48.73 -50.10
CA SER A 121 10.96 -49.06 -51.15
C SER A 121 9.76 -48.11 -51.20
N ASP A 122 9.40 -47.48 -50.07
CA ASP A 122 8.33 -46.47 -49.97
C ASP A 122 8.61 -45.24 -50.85
N TYR A 123 9.89 -44.98 -51.21
CA TYR A 123 10.30 -43.82 -52.00
C TYR A 123 11.08 -44.25 -53.26
N SER A 124 10.54 -43.95 -54.43
CA SER A 124 11.20 -44.26 -55.71
C SER A 124 12.42 -43.37 -55.96
N ASN A 125 13.51 -43.95 -56.46
CA ASN A 125 14.69 -43.24 -56.94
C ASN A 125 15.43 -42.37 -55.89
N ILE A 126 15.55 -42.87 -54.65
CA ILE A 126 16.45 -42.29 -53.64
C ILE A 126 17.92 -42.41 -54.09
N ILE A 127 18.75 -41.44 -53.72
CA ILE A 127 20.19 -41.44 -54.04
C ILE A 127 20.94 -42.33 -53.05
N CYS A 128 20.60 -42.25 -51.77
CA CYS A 128 21.33 -42.94 -50.71
C CYS A 128 20.46 -43.14 -49.46
N GLY A 129 20.73 -44.22 -48.72
CA GLY A 129 20.13 -44.47 -47.41
C GLY A 129 21.16 -44.43 -46.28
N ARG A 130 20.72 -44.09 -45.06
CA ARG A 130 21.44 -44.41 -43.81
C ARG A 130 20.54 -45.10 -42.79
N CYS A 131 21.08 -46.05 -42.05
CA CYS A 131 20.42 -46.72 -40.93
C CYS A 131 21.22 -46.44 -39.66
N ILE A 132 20.66 -45.64 -38.75
CA ILE A 132 21.24 -45.30 -37.45
C ILE A 132 20.76 -46.32 -36.43
N LEU A 133 21.69 -47.05 -35.82
CA LEU A 133 21.45 -48.09 -34.83
C LEU A 133 22.04 -47.67 -33.49
N ILE A 134 21.22 -47.68 -32.45
CA ILE A 134 21.64 -47.33 -31.08
C ILE A 134 21.42 -48.51 -30.15
N GLY A 135 22.47 -48.90 -29.43
CA GLY A 135 22.45 -49.99 -28.43
C GLY A 135 23.08 -51.31 -28.88
N GLY A 136 23.44 -51.45 -30.16
CA GLY A 136 23.89 -52.72 -30.74
C GLY A 136 25.32 -52.66 -31.27
N LYS A 137 25.99 -53.82 -31.38
CA LYS A 137 27.33 -53.89 -31.97
C LYS A 137 27.21 -53.92 -33.50
N ASP A 138 28.25 -53.43 -34.18
CA ASP A 138 28.24 -53.39 -35.64
C ASP A 138 28.10 -54.79 -36.27
N GLU A 139 28.66 -55.82 -35.63
CA GLU A 139 28.63 -57.20 -36.13
C GLU A 139 27.22 -57.83 -36.15
N ASP A 140 26.29 -57.34 -35.32
CA ASP A 140 24.92 -57.86 -35.22
C ASP A 140 24.04 -57.41 -36.42
N PHE A 141 24.49 -56.35 -37.10
CA PHE A 141 23.95 -55.60 -38.24
C PHE A 141 23.96 -56.23 -39.65
N ASN A 142 24.66 -57.34 -39.89
CA ASN A 142 25.28 -57.68 -41.20
C ASN A 142 24.38 -57.67 -42.45
N GLU A 143 23.06 -57.72 -42.29
CA GLU A 143 22.07 -57.66 -43.36
C GLU A 143 21.88 -56.26 -44.00
N VAL A 144 22.20 -55.17 -43.29
CA VAL A 144 22.21 -53.80 -43.84
C VAL A 144 23.59 -53.54 -44.48
N GLU A 145 23.67 -52.92 -45.66
CA GLU A 145 24.97 -52.63 -46.29
C GLU A 145 25.89 -51.80 -45.39
N ARG A 146 27.17 -52.20 -45.31
CA ARG A 146 28.17 -51.60 -44.38
C ARG A 146 28.31 -50.08 -44.55
N HIS A 147 28.18 -49.55 -45.76
CA HIS A 147 28.29 -48.11 -46.02
C HIS A 147 27.01 -47.32 -45.70
N GLU A 148 25.89 -47.98 -45.44
CA GLU A 148 24.64 -47.35 -45.03
C GLU A 148 24.41 -47.41 -43.53
N ARG A 149 25.12 -48.29 -42.82
CA ARG A 149 24.95 -48.53 -41.40
C ARG A 149 25.77 -47.56 -40.54
N LEU A 150 25.16 -47.04 -39.48
CA LEU A 150 25.79 -46.20 -38.46
C LEU A 150 25.44 -46.75 -37.07
N CYS A 151 26.34 -47.53 -36.47
CA CYS A 151 26.15 -48.19 -35.17
C CYS A 151 26.79 -47.40 -34.03
N TYR A 152 26.05 -47.19 -32.94
CA TYR A 152 26.53 -46.55 -31.73
C TYR A 152 26.11 -47.36 -30.49
N GLY A 153 27.03 -47.52 -29.53
CA GLY A 153 26.76 -48.25 -28.28
C GLY A 153 25.69 -47.57 -27.42
N SER A 154 25.69 -46.22 -27.39
CA SER A 154 24.66 -45.41 -26.76
C SER A 154 24.44 -44.11 -27.53
N LEU A 155 23.41 -43.33 -27.16
CA LEU A 155 23.18 -42.01 -27.76
C LEU A 155 24.31 -41.01 -27.41
N GLU A 156 24.96 -41.20 -26.26
CA GLU A 156 26.06 -40.35 -25.78
C GLU A 156 27.36 -40.64 -26.56
N ASP A 157 27.57 -41.90 -26.94
CA ASP A 157 28.74 -42.33 -27.72
C ASP A 157 28.67 -41.94 -29.21
N ALA A 158 27.53 -41.42 -29.67
CA ALA A 158 27.29 -41.09 -31.08
C ALA A 158 28.01 -39.81 -31.56
N THR A 159 29.27 -39.58 -31.18
CA THR A 159 30.05 -38.36 -31.46
C THR A 159 30.34 -38.12 -32.95
N GLN A 160 30.33 -39.19 -33.76
CA GLN A 160 30.60 -39.12 -35.21
C GLN A 160 29.33 -38.90 -36.06
N LEU A 161 28.15 -38.87 -35.45
CA LEU A 161 26.88 -38.77 -36.16
C LEU A 161 26.81 -37.52 -37.06
N GLU A 162 27.20 -36.36 -36.55
CA GLU A 162 27.20 -35.12 -37.33
C GLU A 162 28.14 -35.20 -38.54
N SER A 163 29.28 -35.87 -38.42
CA SER A 163 30.23 -36.06 -39.52
C SER A 163 29.64 -36.96 -40.61
N ALA A 164 29.06 -38.10 -40.20
CA ALA A 164 28.40 -39.04 -41.11
C ALA A 164 27.20 -38.42 -41.86
N ILE A 165 26.43 -37.55 -41.19
CA ILE A 165 25.34 -36.80 -41.83
C ILE A 165 25.88 -35.77 -42.84
N ARG A 166 26.98 -35.07 -42.55
CA ARG A 166 27.62 -34.17 -43.53
C ARG A 166 28.15 -34.94 -44.74
N GLU A 167 28.69 -36.14 -44.55
CA GLU A 167 29.13 -37.00 -45.64
C GLU A 167 27.95 -37.46 -46.52
N LEU A 168 26.84 -37.86 -45.89
CA LEU A 168 25.59 -38.15 -46.60
C LEU A 168 25.15 -36.97 -47.47
N MET A 169 25.15 -35.75 -46.91
CA MET A 169 24.79 -34.54 -47.66
C MET A 169 25.75 -34.28 -48.84
N ARG A 170 27.06 -34.51 -48.68
CA ARG A 170 28.02 -34.39 -49.80
C ARG A 170 27.76 -35.43 -50.89
N ALA A 171 27.44 -36.67 -50.52
CA ALA A 171 27.10 -37.70 -51.50
C ALA A 171 25.86 -37.32 -52.31
N ILE A 172 24.82 -36.79 -51.65
CA ILE A 172 23.63 -36.27 -52.34
C ILE A 172 24.01 -35.11 -53.27
N TYR A 173 24.79 -34.15 -52.79
CA TYR A 173 25.24 -32.99 -53.59
C TYR A 173 25.93 -33.43 -54.88
N ILE A 174 26.86 -34.39 -54.82
CA ILE A 174 27.59 -34.87 -56.00
C ILE A 174 26.64 -35.41 -57.07
N VAL A 175 25.66 -36.22 -56.67
CA VAL A 175 24.71 -36.82 -57.62
C VAL A 175 23.77 -35.75 -58.22
N ILE A 176 23.35 -34.77 -57.44
CA ILE A 176 22.55 -33.64 -57.94
C ILE A 176 23.39 -32.79 -58.91
N GLU A 177 24.66 -32.51 -58.58
CA GLU A 177 25.59 -31.78 -59.44
C GLU A 177 25.86 -32.51 -60.75
N MET A 178 25.99 -33.85 -60.73
CA MET A 178 26.10 -34.66 -61.95
C MET A 178 24.88 -34.51 -62.86
N LYS A 179 23.67 -34.54 -62.28
CA LYS A 179 22.42 -34.34 -63.04
C LYS A 179 22.30 -32.92 -63.59
N ARG A 180 22.79 -31.92 -62.86
CA ARG A 180 22.85 -30.53 -63.33
C ARG A 180 23.79 -30.38 -64.53
N VAL A 181 24.96 -31.03 -64.50
CA VAL A 181 25.94 -30.95 -65.60
C VAL A 181 25.47 -31.70 -66.85
N ASP A 182 24.59 -32.69 -66.73
CA ASP A 182 24.02 -33.42 -67.86
C ASP A 182 22.97 -32.59 -68.65
N VAL A 183 23.45 -31.76 -69.56
CA VAL A 183 22.65 -31.02 -70.55
C VAL A 183 22.49 -31.77 -71.88
N SER A 184 22.70 -33.09 -71.91
CA SER A 184 22.63 -33.89 -73.15
C SER A 184 21.25 -33.86 -73.82
N PHE A 185 20.19 -33.55 -73.04
CA PHE A 185 18.83 -33.43 -73.54
C PHE A 185 18.66 -32.33 -74.60
N GLU A 186 19.53 -31.30 -74.64
CA GLU A 186 19.42 -30.25 -75.67
C GLU A 186 19.82 -30.74 -77.07
N LYS A 187 20.62 -31.80 -77.15
CA LYS A 187 21.19 -32.33 -78.40
C LYS A 187 20.52 -33.64 -78.88
N LYS A 188 19.75 -34.31 -78.02
CA LYS A 188 19.07 -35.57 -78.33
C LYS A 188 17.92 -35.36 -79.33
N GLN A 189 17.84 -36.23 -80.35
CA GLN A 189 16.76 -36.16 -81.36
C GLN A 189 15.43 -36.69 -80.82
N ASP A 190 15.46 -37.72 -79.97
CA ASP A 190 14.29 -38.30 -79.30
C ASP A 190 14.48 -38.20 -77.78
N ILE A 191 13.53 -37.55 -77.10
CA ILE A 191 13.63 -37.17 -75.69
C ILE A 191 12.38 -37.68 -74.97
N SER A 192 12.56 -38.54 -73.97
CA SER A 192 11.46 -39.01 -73.12
C SER A 192 10.96 -37.85 -72.26
N CYS A 193 9.73 -37.39 -72.48
CA CYS A 193 9.13 -36.27 -71.75
C CYS A 193 8.97 -36.60 -70.25
N PRO A 194 9.46 -35.77 -69.31
CA PRO A 194 9.14 -35.92 -67.89
C PRO A 194 7.63 -35.78 -67.67
N SER A 195 7.04 -36.69 -66.91
CA SER A 195 5.59 -36.72 -66.69
C SER A 195 5.23 -36.94 -65.23
N LEU A 196 4.13 -36.34 -64.79
CA LEU A 196 3.57 -36.58 -63.47
C LEU A 196 2.72 -37.86 -63.44
N PRO A 197 2.62 -38.52 -62.26
CA PRO A 197 1.57 -39.52 -62.04
C PRO A 197 0.20 -38.93 -62.39
N ASP A 198 -0.63 -39.68 -63.12
CA ASP A 198 -1.99 -39.28 -63.52
C ASP A 198 -2.13 -38.06 -64.46
N GLU A 199 -1.03 -37.56 -65.03
CA GLU A 199 -1.05 -36.42 -65.95
C GLU A 199 -1.93 -36.66 -67.19
N SER A 200 -2.10 -37.92 -67.61
CA SER A 200 -2.91 -38.31 -68.77
C SER A 200 -4.39 -37.95 -68.66
N ARG A 201 -4.92 -37.75 -67.44
CA ARG A 201 -6.34 -37.38 -67.22
C ARG A 201 -6.66 -35.93 -67.59
N TRP A 202 -5.62 -35.11 -67.77
CA TRP A 202 -5.72 -33.66 -67.93
C TRP A 202 -5.02 -33.17 -69.20
N GLN A 203 -4.58 -34.11 -70.04
CA GLN A 203 -4.09 -33.82 -71.38
C GLN A 203 -5.29 -33.49 -72.29
N VAL A 204 -5.24 -32.32 -72.92
CA VAL A 204 -6.25 -31.91 -73.90
C VAL A 204 -5.78 -32.33 -75.29
N GLY A 205 -6.38 -33.39 -75.84
CA GLY A 205 -6.11 -33.90 -77.19
C GLY A 205 -5.03 -34.99 -77.28
N VAL A 206 -4.83 -35.52 -78.49
CA VAL A 206 -3.84 -36.57 -78.77
C VAL A 206 -2.52 -35.92 -79.20
N GLU A 207 -1.50 -35.98 -78.34
CA GLU A 207 -0.18 -35.41 -78.63
C GLU A 207 0.61 -36.29 -79.60
N THR A 208 0.96 -35.74 -80.76
CA THR A 208 1.82 -36.44 -81.73
C THR A 208 3.29 -36.19 -81.40
N LYS A 209 4.04 -37.26 -81.07
CA LYS A 209 5.45 -37.18 -80.64
C LYS A 209 6.42 -36.57 -81.66
N SER A 210 6.06 -36.55 -82.95
CA SER A 210 6.88 -35.96 -84.02
C SER A 210 6.67 -34.44 -84.21
N THR A 211 5.72 -33.83 -83.52
CA THR A 211 5.40 -32.40 -83.68
C THR A 211 6.46 -31.52 -83.03
N LYS A 212 6.83 -30.41 -83.69
CA LYS A 212 7.76 -29.39 -83.13
C LYS A 212 7.32 -28.87 -81.76
N SER A 213 6.01 -28.77 -81.52
CA SER A 213 5.43 -28.39 -80.22
C SER A 213 5.74 -29.40 -79.11
N TYR A 214 5.59 -30.71 -79.38
CA TYR A 214 5.93 -31.77 -78.41
C TYR A 214 7.43 -31.80 -78.08
N LYS A 215 8.29 -31.58 -79.09
CA LYS A 215 9.73 -31.46 -78.84
C LYS A 215 10.07 -30.25 -77.96
N LYS A 216 9.44 -29.09 -78.22
CA LYS A 216 9.59 -27.89 -77.36
C LYS A 216 9.07 -28.11 -75.95
N LYS A 217 7.95 -28.82 -75.79
CA LYS A 217 7.40 -29.25 -74.49
C LYS A 217 8.44 -30.05 -73.70
N CYS A 218 8.99 -31.11 -74.30
CA CYS A 218 10.00 -31.96 -73.67
C CYS A 218 11.24 -31.16 -73.26
N ILE A 219 11.78 -30.35 -74.17
CA ILE A 219 12.95 -29.49 -73.88
C ILE A 219 12.64 -28.50 -72.75
N GLY A 220 11.46 -27.88 -72.77
CA GLY A 220 11.01 -26.96 -71.73
C GLY A 220 10.94 -27.60 -70.35
N ARG A 221 10.38 -28.82 -70.24
CA ARG A 221 10.32 -29.58 -68.98
C ARG A 221 11.71 -29.92 -68.45
N TYR A 222 12.62 -30.42 -69.30
CA TYR A 222 14.00 -30.70 -68.88
C TYR A 222 14.77 -29.44 -68.49
N ARG A 223 14.59 -28.33 -69.20
CA ARG A 223 15.18 -27.04 -68.82
C ARG A 223 14.68 -26.56 -67.46
N LYS A 224 13.40 -26.77 -67.16
CA LYS A 224 12.83 -26.50 -65.83
C LYS A 224 13.50 -27.37 -64.76
N GLN A 225 13.60 -28.68 -64.96
CA GLN A 225 14.27 -29.57 -64.00
C GLN A 225 15.76 -29.22 -63.82
N HIS A 226 16.45 -28.86 -64.91
CA HIS A 226 17.83 -28.36 -64.87
C HIS A 226 17.93 -27.08 -64.04
N ALA A 227 16.99 -26.15 -64.19
CA ALA A 227 16.91 -24.93 -63.38
C ALA A 227 16.71 -25.24 -61.89
N ASP A 228 15.84 -26.20 -61.54
CA ASP A 228 15.68 -26.67 -60.16
C ASP A 228 17.02 -27.22 -59.61
N TYR A 229 17.75 -28.03 -60.38
CA TYR A 229 19.05 -28.57 -59.95
C TYR A 229 20.12 -27.47 -59.80
N CYS A 230 20.13 -26.45 -60.66
CA CYS A 230 20.97 -25.26 -60.48
C CYS A 230 20.66 -24.57 -59.15
N LEU A 231 19.38 -24.44 -58.80
CA LEU A 231 18.99 -23.82 -57.53
C LEU A 231 19.39 -24.68 -56.31
N LEU A 232 19.11 -25.99 -56.34
CA LEU A 232 19.45 -26.94 -55.27
C LEU A 232 20.97 -27.08 -55.02
N THR A 233 21.80 -26.75 -56.01
CA THR A 233 23.28 -26.81 -55.91
C THR A 233 23.92 -25.46 -55.53
N GLY A 234 23.10 -24.44 -55.23
CA GLY A 234 23.57 -23.12 -54.82
C GLY A 234 24.04 -22.25 -55.98
N LEU A 235 23.43 -22.39 -57.17
CA LEU A 235 23.73 -21.61 -58.38
C LEU A 235 22.50 -20.84 -58.89
N PRO A 236 21.98 -19.86 -58.12
CA PRO A 236 20.74 -19.15 -58.47
C PRO A 236 20.82 -18.36 -59.78
N GLN A 237 21.99 -17.82 -60.14
CA GLN A 237 22.16 -17.09 -61.40
C GLN A 237 21.96 -17.98 -62.63
N LEU A 238 22.55 -19.19 -62.62
CA LEU A 238 22.36 -20.17 -63.70
C LEU A 238 20.92 -20.71 -63.71
N ALA A 239 20.28 -20.82 -62.54
CA ALA A 239 18.88 -21.20 -62.45
C ALA A 239 17.97 -20.19 -63.17
N LEU A 240 18.19 -18.87 -63.01
CA LEU A 240 17.41 -17.84 -63.71
C LEU A 240 17.47 -17.98 -65.24
N GLU A 241 18.66 -18.20 -65.80
CA GLU A 241 18.84 -18.39 -67.24
C GLU A 241 18.09 -19.64 -67.74
N ALA A 242 18.20 -20.73 -67.00
CA ALA A 242 17.54 -21.99 -67.33
C ALA A 242 16.00 -21.89 -67.22
N TYR A 243 15.49 -21.19 -66.20
CA TYR A 243 14.06 -20.94 -66.06
C TYR A 243 13.51 -20.05 -67.18
N GLU A 244 14.23 -19.00 -67.59
CA GLU A 244 13.82 -18.15 -68.71
C GLU A 244 13.66 -18.97 -70.01
N GLY A 245 14.68 -19.79 -70.32
CA GLY A 245 14.63 -20.69 -71.47
C GLY A 245 13.56 -21.79 -71.38
N ALA A 246 13.16 -22.17 -70.15
CA ALA A 246 12.04 -23.07 -69.92
C ALA A 246 10.70 -22.36 -70.16
N ILE A 247 10.51 -21.14 -69.65
CA ILE A 247 9.30 -20.32 -69.83
C ILE A 247 9.00 -20.11 -71.30
N GLU A 248 9.99 -19.70 -72.12
CA GLU A 248 9.81 -19.50 -73.56
C GLU A 248 9.36 -20.79 -74.28
N SER A 249 9.99 -21.92 -73.92
CA SER A 249 9.72 -23.22 -74.55
C SER A 249 8.34 -23.76 -74.18
N LEU A 250 7.97 -23.66 -72.90
CA LEU A 250 6.70 -24.15 -72.35
C LEU A 250 5.52 -23.27 -72.76
N LYS A 251 5.71 -21.94 -72.81
CA LYS A 251 4.71 -21.00 -73.33
C LYS A 251 4.43 -21.25 -74.81
N SER A 252 5.47 -21.50 -75.62
CA SER A 252 5.31 -21.87 -77.03
C SER A 252 4.64 -23.24 -77.22
N ALA A 253 4.72 -24.13 -76.23
CA ALA A 253 4.15 -25.47 -76.27
C ALA A 253 2.76 -25.56 -75.61
N GLN A 254 2.25 -24.47 -75.03
CA GLN A 254 1.01 -24.41 -74.24
C GLN A 254 0.96 -25.43 -73.08
N ASP A 255 2.12 -25.69 -72.46
CA ASP A 255 2.23 -26.61 -71.32
C ASP A 255 2.02 -25.85 -69.99
N HIS A 256 0.76 -25.55 -69.70
CA HIS A 256 0.34 -24.64 -68.63
C HIS A 256 0.86 -25.02 -67.23
N LEU A 257 0.81 -26.31 -66.86
CA LEU A 257 1.21 -26.77 -65.51
C LEU A 257 2.72 -26.60 -65.28
N TRP A 258 3.53 -26.98 -66.26
CA TRP A 258 4.99 -26.83 -66.17
C TRP A 258 5.43 -25.38 -66.36
N LEU A 259 4.69 -24.61 -67.15
CA LEU A 259 4.87 -23.17 -67.29
C LEU A 259 4.64 -22.45 -65.96
N ALA A 260 3.58 -22.80 -65.21
CA ALA A 260 3.31 -22.26 -63.88
C ALA A 260 4.49 -22.50 -62.93
N ALA A 261 4.99 -23.74 -62.89
CA ALA A 261 6.13 -24.11 -62.06
C ALA A 261 7.45 -23.42 -62.50
N ALA A 262 7.60 -23.10 -63.78
CA ALA A 262 8.75 -22.33 -64.27
C ALA A 262 8.66 -20.84 -63.87
N TYR A 263 7.47 -20.23 -63.94
CA TYR A 263 7.24 -18.87 -63.43
C TYR A 263 7.48 -18.75 -61.92
N ASP A 264 6.94 -19.68 -61.13
CA ASP A 264 7.13 -19.76 -59.67
C ASP A 264 8.61 -19.95 -59.31
N GLY A 265 9.31 -20.86 -59.99
CA GLY A 265 10.73 -21.12 -59.78
C GLY A 265 11.63 -19.93 -60.13
N TRP A 266 11.35 -19.26 -61.26
CA TRP A 266 12.08 -18.04 -61.66
C TRP A 266 11.91 -16.92 -60.63
N ALA A 267 10.66 -16.62 -60.24
CA ALA A 267 10.36 -15.55 -59.30
C ALA A 267 10.97 -15.83 -57.92
N SER A 268 10.83 -17.07 -57.43
CA SER A 268 11.43 -17.51 -56.17
C SER A 268 12.96 -17.38 -56.17
N THR A 269 13.61 -17.66 -57.30
CA THR A 269 15.07 -17.51 -57.45
C THR A 269 15.50 -16.04 -57.34
N VAL A 270 14.76 -15.11 -57.93
CA VAL A 270 15.00 -13.67 -57.77
C VAL A 270 14.83 -13.25 -56.30
N CYS A 271 13.80 -13.76 -55.63
CA CYS A 271 13.58 -13.48 -54.21
C CYS A 271 14.71 -14.01 -53.31
N ILE A 272 15.24 -15.20 -53.57
CA ILE A 272 16.41 -15.75 -52.86
C ILE A 272 17.62 -14.84 -53.05
N LEU A 273 17.94 -14.46 -54.29
CA LEU A 273 19.05 -13.54 -54.59
C LEU A 273 18.89 -12.19 -53.88
N HIS A 274 17.67 -11.66 -53.83
CA HIS A 274 17.38 -10.40 -53.13
C HIS A 274 17.58 -10.53 -51.61
N ALA A 275 17.12 -11.62 -51.01
CA ALA A 275 17.27 -11.86 -49.58
C ALA A 275 18.72 -12.21 -49.16
N GLU A 276 19.52 -12.80 -50.05
CA GLU A 276 20.97 -12.96 -49.86
C GLU A 276 21.68 -11.60 -49.84
N GLN A 277 21.28 -10.67 -50.71
CA GLN A 277 21.85 -9.31 -50.78
C GLN A 277 21.52 -8.47 -49.53
N MET A 278 20.32 -8.65 -48.96
CA MET A 278 19.91 -7.98 -47.72
C MET A 278 20.55 -8.60 -46.45
N GLY A 279 21.27 -9.72 -46.57
CA GLY A 279 21.88 -10.44 -45.45
C GLY A 279 20.89 -11.22 -44.57
N GLU A 280 19.63 -11.32 -44.97
CA GLU A 280 18.54 -11.91 -44.18
C GLU A 280 18.58 -13.46 -44.21
N ILE A 281 19.11 -14.08 -45.27
CA ILE A 281 19.22 -15.55 -45.38
C ILE A 281 20.34 -16.15 -44.52
N ASN A 282 21.38 -15.38 -44.17
CA ASN A 282 22.54 -15.87 -43.42
C ASN A 282 22.39 -15.78 -41.89
N SER A 283 21.31 -15.19 -41.37
CA SER A 283 21.10 -15.02 -39.93
C SER A 283 20.57 -16.26 -39.20
N GLY A 284 20.17 -17.31 -39.94
CA GLY A 284 19.78 -18.61 -39.36
C GLY A 284 20.88 -19.67 -39.31
N ALA A 285 22.04 -19.45 -39.96
CA ALA A 285 23.04 -20.48 -40.21
C ALA A 285 24.35 -20.35 -39.40
N PHE A 286 24.50 -19.27 -38.60
CA PHE A 286 25.61 -19.11 -37.66
C PHE A 286 25.09 -18.88 -36.24
N HIS A 287 24.69 -19.96 -35.55
CA HIS A 287 24.96 -20.00 -34.12
C HIS A 287 26.47 -20.08 -33.95
N ARG A 288 27.12 -18.92 -33.72
CA ARG A 288 28.41 -18.90 -33.03
C ARG A 288 28.21 -19.68 -31.73
N VAL A 289 29.17 -20.56 -31.45
CA VAL A 289 29.38 -21.12 -30.12
C VAL A 289 29.66 -19.94 -29.18
N ALA A 290 28.60 -19.38 -28.59
CA ALA A 290 28.68 -18.74 -27.29
C ALA A 290 28.48 -19.87 -26.28
N SER A 291 29.57 -20.56 -25.98
CA SER A 291 29.65 -21.40 -24.80
C SER A 291 29.44 -20.52 -23.57
N MET A 292 28.45 -20.92 -22.75
CA MET A 292 28.30 -20.61 -21.32
C MET A 292 28.05 -19.14 -20.94
N HIS A 293 26.95 -18.95 -20.19
CA HIS A 293 26.45 -17.74 -19.50
C HIS A 293 25.46 -16.86 -20.26
N ALA A 294 24.21 -17.32 -20.32
CA ALA A 294 23.08 -16.52 -19.80
C ALA A 294 21.88 -17.45 -19.59
N MET A 295 21.28 -17.36 -18.40
CA MET A 295 20.14 -18.14 -17.88
C MET A 295 20.52 -19.44 -17.15
N PHE A 296 21.02 -19.28 -15.93
CA PHE A 296 20.41 -19.80 -14.70
C PHE A 296 21.18 -19.22 -13.50
N THR A 297 20.58 -18.29 -12.76
CA THR A 297 20.91 -18.09 -11.34
C THR A 297 19.63 -17.75 -10.60
N ILE A 298 19.09 -18.80 -9.99
CA ILE A 298 18.24 -18.74 -8.79
C ILE A 298 19.14 -18.22 -7.65
N PRO A 299 18.65 -17.35 -6.74
CA PRO A 299 19.46 -16.86 -5.63
C PRO A 299 19.69 -18.00 -4.63
N SER A 300 20.94 -18.36 -4.40
CA SER A 300 21.35 -19.19 -3.26
C SER A 300 22.25 -18.34 -2.36
N ILE A 301 21.89 -18.32 -1.08
CA ILE A 301 22.69 -17.89 0.05
C ILE A 301 23.96 -18.74 0.09
N GLU A 302 25.15 -18.15 0.32
CA GLU A 302 26.20 -18.78 1.13
C GLU A 302 27.38 -17.85 1.46
N ILE A 303 27.52 -17.59 2.77
CA ILE A 303 28.70 -17.78 3.64
C ILE A 303 30.11 -17.46 3.07
N ASN A 304 30.72 -16.48 3.74
CA ASN A 304 32.14 -16.11 3.75
C ASN A 304 33.15 -17.28 3.70
N THR A 305 34.22 -17.11 2.91
CA THR A 305 35.60 -17.39 3.36
C THR A 305 36.61 -16.52 2.59
N GLN A 306 37.68 -16.17 3.31
CA GLN A 306 38.66 -15.11 3.06
C GLN A 306 39.81 -15.54 2.13
N SER A 307 40.32 -14.57 1.35
CA SER A 307 41.75 -14.28 1.03
C SER A 307 41.75 -13.41 -0.24
N GLY A 308 42.14 -12.14 -0.27
CA GLY A 308 43.35 -11.54 0.28
C GLY A 308 44.34 -11.32 -0.88
N ASP A 309 44.22 -10.21 -1.62
CA ASP A 309 45.33 -9.26 -1.77
C ASP A 309 44.97 -8.00 -2.57
N SER A 310 45.66 -6.94 -2.20
CA SER A 310 45.32 -5.53 -2.37
C SER A 310 45.84 -4.95 -3.69
N LEU A 311 45.21 -3.87 -4.20
CA LEU A 311 45.89 -2.67 -4.72
C LEU A 311 44.86 -1.55 -5.00
N SER A 312 45.07 -0.43 -4.32
CA SER A 312 44.31 0.82 -4.29
C SER A 312 44.55 1.75 -5.49
N VAL A 313 43.54 2.50 -5.97
CA VAL A 313 43.60 3.97 -6.25
C VAL A 313 42.16 4.57 -6.30
N SER A 314 41.96 5.64 -5.53
CA SER A 314 40.89 6.69 -5.47
C SER A 314 40.59 7.40 -6.83
N ASN A 315 39.51 8.13 -7.15
CA ASN A 315 38.41 8.85 -6.48
C ASN A 315 37.31 9.15 -7.54
N ASP A 316 36.09 9.44 -7.06
CA ASP A 316 35.04 10.32 -7.61
C ASP A 316 34.51 10.16 -9.05
N SER A 317 33.25 9.73 -9.20
CA SER A 317 32.24 10.47 -9.98
C SER A 317 30.83 9.85 -9.88
N VAL A 318 29.86 10.73 -9.66
CA VAL A 318 28.42 10.53 -9.63
C VAL A 318 27.92 9.82 -10.90
N LEU A 319 27.21 8.69 -10.76
CA LEU A 319 26.56 7.99 -11.88
C LEU A 319 25.05 8.24 -11.87
N SER A 320 24.62 8.99 -12.89
CA SER A 320 23.25 9.19 -13.32
C SER A 320 22.76 8.01 -14.17
N SER A 321 21.51 7.62 -13.93
CA SER A 321 20.74 6.63 -14.68
C SER A 321 20.47 7.07 -16.13
N PRO A 322 20.64 6.23 -17.16
CA PRO A 322 20.17 6.54 -18.51
C PRO A 322 18.69 6.14 -18.67
N GLN A 323 17.86 7.17 -18.84
CA GLN A 323 16.44 7.07 -19.21
C GLN A 323 16.26 6.46 -20.62
N GLY A 324 15.24 5.61 -20.71
CA GLY A 324 14.89 4.83 -21.89
C GLY A 324 14.48 5.64 -23.13
N HIS A 325 14.75 5.04 -24.28
CA HIS A 325 14.26 5.49 -25.57
C HIS A 325 12.76 5.24 -25.72
N LYS A 326 12.05 6.34 -25.94
CA LYS A 326 10.62 6.46 -26.24
C LYS A 326 10.27 5.67 -27.51
N ARG A 327 9.36 4.69 -27.38
CA ARG A 327 8.68 4.05 -28.52
C ARG A 327 7.55 4.96 -28.99
N HIS A 328 7.52 5.25 -30.28
CA HIS A 328 6.43 5.98 -30.93
C HIS A 328 5.18 5.09 -30.97
N HIS A 329 4.08 5.57 -30.38
CA HIS A 329 2.74 5.05 -30.59
C HIS A 329 2.13 5.74 -31.81
N SER A 330 1.68 4.94 -32.78
CA SER A 330 0.78 5.39 -33.84
C SER A 330 -0.64 4.97 -33.47
N ASP A 331 -1.48 5.92 -33.09
CA ASP A 331 -2.94 5.85 -33.19
C ASP A 331 -3.51 7.24 -32.87
N GLU A 332 -3.70 8.07 -33.89
CA GLU A 332 -4.51 9.29 -33.78
C GLU A 332 -5.52 9.31 -34.94
N HIS A 333 -6.73 8.83 -34.64
CA HIS A 333 -7.89 9.03 -35.51
C HIS A 333 -8.60 10.33 -35.11
N VAL A 334 -8.38 11.33 -35.97
CA VAL A 334 -9.27 12.41 -36.39
C VAL A 334 -10.68 12.36 -35.77
N ARG A 335 -10.97 13.34 -34.90
CA ARG A 335 -12.33 13.77 -34.59
C ARG A 335 -12.82 14.70 -35.70
N ILE A 336 -13.87 14.28 -36.40
CA ILE A 336 -14.66 15.16 -37.26
C ILE A 336 -15.56 15.99 -36.33
N THR A 337 -15.34 17.32 -36.32
CA THR A 337 -16.31 18.29 -35.82
C THR A 337 -16.71 19.19 -36.98
N SER A 338 -18.00 19.20 -37.26
CA SER A 338 -18.68 20.05 -38.24
C SER A 338 -18.77 21.51 -37.78
N SER A 339 -18.34 22.45 -38.62
CA SER A 339 -18.98 23.77 -38.75
C SER A 339 -18.51 24.48 -40.04
N MET A 340 -19.50 25.04 -40.75
CA MET A 340 -19.46 25.97 -41.91
C MET A 340 -18.39 27.07 -41.75
N SER A 341 -17.80 27.78 -42.73
CA SER A 341 -18.19 28.28 -44.07
C SER A 341 -17.01 29.10 -44.66
N ASN A 342 -16.99 29.28 -46.00
CA ASN A 342 -16.22 30.27 -46.81
C ASN A 342 -14.69 30.03 -46.92
N GLY A 343 -13.98 30.17 -48.04
CA GLY A 343 -14.26 30.57 -49.42
C GLY A 343 -12.91 30.80 -50.14
N LEU A 344 -12.88 30.50 -51.45
CA LEU A 344 -11.97 30.97 -52.52
C LEU A 344 -10.43 30.68 -52.52
N GLU A 345 -10.01 30.09 -53.65
CA GLU A 345 -8.87 30.43 -54.56
C GLU A 345 -7.44 30.54 -53.95
N ARG A 346 -6.37 29.93 -54.49
CA ARG A 346 -5.78 30.17 -55.82
C ARG A 346 -4.50 29.33 -56.03
N ASN A 347 -4.11 29.30 -57.30
CA ASN A 347 -3.12 28.52 -58.02
C ASN A 347 -1.64 28.96 -57.88
N GLU A 348 -0.77 28.04 -58.35
CA GLU A 348 0.49 28.29 -59.10
C GLU A 348 1.70 28.87 -58.31
N SER A 349 2.98 28.56 -58.56
CA SER A 349 3.68 28.09 -59.76
C SER A 349 5.21 27.98 -59.53
N PHE A 350 5.91 27.25 -60.43
CA PHE A 350 7.26 27.46 -61.02
C PHE A 350 8.49 27.69 -60.08
N GLY A 351 9.69 27.13 -60.29
CA GLY A 351 10.31 26.41 -61.41
C GLY A 351 11.82 26.77 -61.48
N ASN A 352 12.68 25.78 -61.78
CA ASN A 352 13.98 25.83 -62.51
C ASN A 352 15.13 26.72 -61.97
N GLU A 353 16.44 26.54 -62.23
CA GLU A 353 17.37 25.49 -62.68
C GLU A 353 18.79 26.14 -62.64
N SER A 354 19.86 25.32 -62.63
CA SER A 354 21.27 25.59 -63.09
C SER A 354 22.17 26.53 -62.25
N GLY A 355 23.51 26.40 -62.14
CA GLY A 355 24.52 25.47 -62.67
C GLY A 355 25.97 25.86 -62.22
N ILE A 356 26.91 24.87 -62.24
CA ILE A 356 28.38 24.85 -62.60
C ILE A 356 29.30 25.98 -62.03
N VAL A 357 30.51 25.82 -61.43
CA VAL A 357 31.81 25.25 -61.92
C VAL A 357 32.91 25.09 -60.81
N SER A 358 33.78 24.07 -60.99
CA SER A 358 35.28 23.97 -60.81
C SER A 358 36.04 23.90 -59.47
N ASN A 359 36.67 22.73 -59.26
CA ASN A 359 38.09 22.35 -58.97
C ASN A 359 38.96 23.00 -57.86
N GLY A 360 39.59 22.14 -57.03
CA GLY A 360 40.83 22.42 -56.28
C GLY A 360 41.24 21.26 -55.34
N SER A 361 42.51 20.86 -55.40
CA SER A 361 43.10 19.57 -54.97
C SER A 361 43.55 19.47 -53.48
N SER A 362 43.67 18.21 -53.01
CA SER A 362 44.24 17.59 -51.78
C SER A 362 45.59 18.14 -51.25
N PRO A 363 46.15 17.77 -50.04
CA PRO A 363 46.00 16.50 -49.29
C PRO A 363 46.11 16.50 -47.72
N SER A 364 45.96 15.28 -47.15
CA SER A 364 46.64 14.74 -45.94
C SER A 364 45.97 14.76 -44.53
N ILE A 365 45.38 13.60 -44.17
CA ILE A 365 45.61 12.75 -42.97
C ILE A 365 45.42 13.35 -41.55
N ARG A 366 44.33 12.95 -40.84
CA ARG A 366 44.34 12.08 -39.62
C ARG A 366 42.94 11.88 -39.02
N ASP A 367 42.73 10.67 -38.52
CA ASP A 367 41.50 9.99 -38.09
C ASP A 367 40.87 10.43 -36.74
N GLU A 368 39.54 10.30 -36.66
CA GLU A 368 38.68 9.76 -35.56
C GLU A 368 37.22 10.33 -35.64
N PRO A 369 36.19 9.67 -35.06
CA PRO A 369 35.06 9.12 -35.83
C PRO A 369 33.79 9.97 -35.72
N ALA A 370 33.12 10.20 -36.85
CA ALA A 370 31.84 10.91 -36.90
C ALA A 370 30.74 10.06 -37.55
N LYS A 371 29.71 9.77 -36.74
CA LYS A 371 28.28 9.66 -37.09
C LYS A 371 27.98 9.40 -38.57
N ILE A 372 27.72 8.15 -38.93
CA ILE A 372 27.11 7.82 -40.22
C ILE A 372 25.65 8.26 -40.19
N ARG A 373 25.38 9.35 -40.91
CA ARG A 373 24.07 9.77 -41.42
C ARG A 373 23.51 8.67 -42.31
N ALA A 374 22.22 8.36 -42.13
CA ALA A 374 21.43 7.55 -43.04
C ALA A 374 21.52 8.13 -44.47
N SER A 375 22.12 7.37 -45.39
CA SER A 375 22.15 7.70 -46.81
C SER A 375 20.81 7.37 -47.45
N LYS A 376 20.23 8.37 -48.11
CA LYS A 376 19.14 8.20 -49.08
C LYS A 376 19.66 7.44 -50.30
N GLY A 377 18.87 6.49 -50.77
CA GLY A 377 18.79 6.08 -52.18
C GLY A 377 20.02 5.38 -52.76
N LEU A 378 20.14 4.08 -52.51
CA LEU A 378 20.87 3.15 -53.38
C LEU A 378 19.99 1.91 -53.57
N ASN A 379 19.54 1.69 -54.80
CA ASN A 379 18.79 0.49 -55.18
C ASN A 379 19.64 -0.76 -54.90
N PRO A 380 19.13 -1.78 -54.16
CA PRO A 380 19.91 -2.95 -53.74
C PRO A 380 20.36 -3.89 -54.89
N LEU A 381 19.87 -3.67 -56.11
CA LEU A 381 20.09 -4.54 -57.29
C LEU A 381 21.38 -4.21 -58.09
N SER A 382 22.35 -3.48 -57.52
CA SER A 382 23.43 -2.87 -58.31
C SER A 382 24.67 -3.74 -58.56
N ASN A 383 25.00 -4.73 -57.72
CA ASN A 383 26.40 -5.20 -57.68
C ASN A 383 26.74 -6.62 -58.19
N PHE A 384 25.83 -7.37 -58.84
CA PHE A 384 26.15 -8.75 -59.28
C PHE A 384 25.73 -9.17 -60.70
N LEU A 385 25.28 -8.23 -61.53
CA LEU A 385 25.03 -8.50 -62.96
C LEU A 385 26.10 -7.82 -63.79
N SER A 386 27.12 -8.58 -64.23
CA SER A 386 28.03 -8.15 -65.28
C SER A 386 27.31 -8.16 -66.62
N ASP A 387 27.18 -6.98 -67.21
CA ASP A 387 27.17 -6.65 -68.63
C ASP A 387 26.22 -7.42 -69.58
N ARG A 388 25.23 -6.69 -70.12
CA ARG A 388 24.33 -7.01 -71.28
C ARG A 388 22.98 -7.72 -71.08
N ARG A 389 22.37 -7.79 -69.89
CA ARG A 389 20.98 -8.28 -69.75
C ARG A 389 20.12 -7.38 -68.86
N GLU A 390 18.84 -7.21 -69.23
CA GLU A 390 17.87 -6.46 -68.44
C GLU A 390 17.75 -7.03 -67.03
N LYS A 391 17.92 -6.18 -66.02
CA LYS A 391 17.78 -6.57 -64.62
C LYS A 391 16.32 -6.96 -64.35
N PRO A 392 16.04 -8.02 -63.57
CA PRO A 392 14.66 -8.35 -63.22
C PRO A 392 14.05 -7.19 -62.42
N THR A 393 13.02 -6.56 -62.98
CA THR A 393 12.29 -5.47 -62.33
C THR A 393 11.33 -6.01 -61.28
N LYS A 394 10.98 -5.19 -60.28
CA LYS A 394 10.05 -5.61 -59.21
C LYS A 394 8.68 -5.97 -59.76
N GLU A 395 8.25 -5.26 -60.80
CA GLU A 395 7.01 -5.48 -61.53
C GLU A 395 7.00 -6.86 -62.18
N ARG A 396 8.10 -7.24 -62.84
CA ARG A 396 8.23 -8.55 -63.52
C ARG A 396 8.21 -9.71 -62.54
N VAL A 397 8.82 -9.57 -61.35
CA VAL A 397 8.77 -10.62 -60.31
C VAL A 397 7.34 -10.86 -59.86
N MET A 398 6.60 -9.80 -59.55
CA MET A 398 5.19 -9.91 -59.16
C MET A 398 4.28 -10.40 -60.29
N GLU A 399 4.55 -10.00 -61.54
CA GLU A 399 3.84 -10.49 -62.71
C GLU A 399 4.05 -12.01 -62.89
N ASN A 400 5.29 -12.49 -62.75
CA ASN A 400 5.57 -13.92 -62.82
C ASN A 400 4.88 -14.72 -61.69
N PHE A 401 4.81 -14.19 -60.47
CA PHE A 401 4.00 -14.82 -59.41
C PHE A 401 2.50 -14.86 -59.77
N LYS A 402 1.94 -13.76 -60.29
CA LYS A 402 0.53 -13.71 -60.73
C LYS A 402 0.26 -14.70 -61.87
N ASN A 403 1.14 -14.75 -62.87
CA ASN A 403 1.05 -15.69 -63.98
C ASN A 403 1.14 -17.14 -63.49
N ALA A 404 2.04 -17.43 -62.53
CA ALA A 404 2.12 -18.76 -61.94
C ALA A 404 0.83 -19.15 -61.21
N ILE A 405 0.24 -18.24 -60.43
CA ILE A 405 -1.04 -18.46 -59.72
C ILE A 405 -2.17 -18.71 -60.72
N GLU A 406 -2.30 -17.87 -61.75
CA GLU A 406 -3.33 -18.02 -62.78
C GLU A 406 -3.20 -19.36 -63.52
N GLU A 407 -1.98 -19.75 -63.90
CA GLU A 407 -1.73 -21.02 -64.59
C GLU A 407 -1.96 -22.24 -63.69
N PHE A 408 -1.58 -22.19 -62.40
CA PHE A 408 -1.89 -23.26 -61.44
C PHE A 408 -3.39 -23.38 -61.16
N SER A 409 -4.12 -22.26 -61.12
CA SER A 409 -5.57 -22.25 -60.82
C SER A 409 -6.42 -23.04 -61.84
N LYS A 410 -5.88 -23.31 -63.03
CA LYS A 410 -6.50 -24.16 -64.07
C LYS A 410 -6.57 -25.64 -63.67
N PHE A 411 -5.80 -26.07 -62.66
CA PHE A 411 -5.68 -27.46 -62.24
C PHE A 411 -6.11 -27.62 -60.78
N THR A 412 -7.22 -28.32 -60.53
CA THR A 412 -7.76 -28.54 -59.18
C THR A 412 -6.76 -29.23 -58.24
N MET A 413 -5.99 -30.20 -58.74
CA MET A 413 -4.93 -30.89 -57.98
C MET A 413 -3.73 -30.00 -57.62
N ALA A 414 -3.56 -28.85 -58.30
CA ALA A 414 -2.46 -27.93 -58.03
C ALA A 414 -2.82 -26.85 -57.00
N GLY A 415 -3.99 -26.91 -56.35
CA GLY A 415 -4.45 -25.87 -55.42
C GLY A 415 -3.50 -25.61 -54.25
N TRP A 416 -2.78 -26.63 -53.77
CA TRP A 416 -1.76 -26.43 -52.73
C TRP A 416 -0.48 -25.77 -53.27
N LEU A 417 -0.06 -26.11 -54.49
CA LEU A 417 1.06 -25.44 -55.16
C LEU A 417 0.74 -23.96 -55.40
N GLU A 418 -0.48 -23.69 -55.85
CA GLU A 418 -0.99 -22.33 -56.02
C GLU A 418 -0.91 -21.52 -54.72
N TYR A 419 -1.38 -22.08 -53.60
CA TYR A 419 -1.30 -21.45 -52.29
C TYR A 419 0.16 -21.19 -51.85
N GLU A 420 1.07 -22.15 -52.04
CA GLU A 420 2.48 -21.93 -51.73
C GLU A 420 3.09 -20.81 -52.56
N THR A 421 2.74 -20.70 -53.85
CA THR A 421 3.16 -19.59 -54.71
C THR A 421 2.60 -18.26 -54.21
N VAL A 422 1.35 -18.21 -53.75
CA VAL A 422 0.78 -17.02 -53.07
C VAL A 422 1.62 -16.63 -51.85
N MET A 423 1.98 -17.59 -51.00
CA MET A 423 2.80 -17.33 -49.82
C MET A 423 4.22 -16.86 -50.17
N ARG A 424 4.85 -17.40 -51.23
CA ARG A 424 6.16 -16.92 -51.71
C ARG A 424 6.09 -15.49 -52.24
N ALA A 425 5.05 -15.14 -52.99
CA ALA A 425 4.81 -13.77 -53.44
C ALA A 425 4.62 -12.80 -52.26
N ILE A 426 3.90 -13.23 -51.22
CA ILE A 426 3.76 -12.48 -49.97
C ILE A 426 5.12 -12.30 -49.28
N MET A 427 5.94 -13.35 -49.19
CA MET A 427 7.29 -13.26 -48.61
C MET A 427 8.14 -12.24 -49.36
N TYR A 428 8.07 -12.22 -50.69
CA TYR A 428 8.73 -11.19 -51.49
C TYR A 428 8.27 -9.77 -51.12
N LEU A 429 6.97 -9.56 -50.93
CA LEU A 429 6.44 -8.26 -50.50
C LEU A 429 6.87 -7.88 -49.07
N ILE A 430 7.11 -8.84 -48.18
CA ILE A 430 7.74 -8.59 -46.87
C ILE A 430 9.18 -8.11 -47.05
N LEU A 431 9.98 -8.80 -47.87
CA LEU A 431 11.37 -8.43 -48.17
C LEU A 431 11.47 -7.02 -48.76
N GLU A 432 10.51 -6.65 -49.61
CA GLU A 432 10.39 -5.32 -50.20
C GLU A 432 9.79 -4.26 -49.25
N ARG A 433 9.31 -4.67 -48.08
CA ARG A 433 8.62 -3.82 -47.07
C ARG A 433 7.37 -3.11 -47.60
N GLU A 434 6.71 -3.70 -48.60
CA GLU A 434 5.51 -3.16 -49.26
C GLU A 434 4.23 -3.67 -48.58
N TYR A 435 4.03 -3.32 -47.30
CA TYR A 435 3.00 -3.93 -46.45
C TYR A 435 1.55 -3.70 -46.90
N ILE A 436 1.25 -2.58 -47.58
CA ILE A 436 -0.09 -2.27 -48.10
C ILE A 436 -0.43 -3.22 -49.25
N LYS A 437 0.49 -3.37 -50.22
CA LYS A 437 0.33 -4.28 -51.35
C LYS A 437 0.29 -5.73 -50.87
N LEU A 438 1.11 -6.09 -49.88
CA LEU A 438 1.09 -7.39 -49.24
C LEU A 438 -0.29 -7.73 -48.70
N GLU A 439 -0.88 -6.81 -47.93
CA GLU A 439 -2.16 -7.06 -47.27
C GLU A 439 -3.30 -7.18 -48.29
N GLN A 440 -3.30 -6.33 -49.32
CA GLN A 440 -4.25 -6.44 -50.43
C GLN A 440 -4.08 -7.78 -51.15
N PHE A 441 -2.84 -8.14 -51.52
CA PHE A 441 -2.57 -9.38 -52.24
C PHE A 441 -2.95 -10.63 -51.41
N HIS A 442 -2.64 -10.65 -50.12
CA HIS A 442 -3.01 -11.73 -49.21
C HIS A 442 -4.53 -11.88 -49.09
N ARG A 443 -5.25 -10.77 -48.89
CA ARG A 443 -6.72 -10.78 -48.79
C ARG A 443 -7.36 -11.32 -50.08
N ASP A 444 -6.89 -10.87 -51.23
CA ASP A 444 -7.49 -11.21 -52.53
C ASP A 444 -7.26 -12.68 -52.91
N HIS A 445 -6.12 -13.28 -52.53
CA HIS A 445 -5.75 -14.63 -52.95
C HIS A 445 -5.97 -15.72 -51.89
N THR A 446 -6.01 -15.37 -50.60
CA THR A 446 -6.09 -16.38 -49.52
C THR A 446 -7.53 -16.74 -49.15
N GLY A 447 -8.48 -15.82 -49.33
CA GLY A 447 -9.88 -16.01 -48.89
C GLY A 447 -10.56 -17.24 -49.51
N LYS A 448 -10.30 -17.50 -50.81
CA LYS A 448 -10.88 -18.64 -51.54
C LYS A 448 -10.47 -20.02 -51.00
N TYR A 449 -9.35 -20.13 -50.29
CA TYR A 449 -8.92 -21.39 -49.70
C TYR A 449 -9.61 -21.67 -48.35
N LEU A 450 -10.10 -20.61 -47.70
CA LEU A 450 -10.76 -20.68 -46.40
C LEU A 450 -12.28 -20.79 -46.53
N ASP A 451 -12.84 -20.53 -47.71
CA ASP A 451 -14.26 -20.67 -48.02
C ASP A 451 -14.73 -22.13 -47.80
N ASP A 452 -15.95 -22.29 -47.26
CA ASP A 452 -16.59 -23.59 -47.06
C ASP A 452 -16.89 -24.29 -48.39
N THR A 453 -17.06 -23.53 -49.49
CA THR A 453 -17.23 -24.09 -50.85
C THR A 453 -15.99 -24.83 -51.34
N ASN A 454 -14.81 -24.53 -50.79
CA ASN A 454 -13.57 -25.19 -51.15
C ASN A 454 -13.42 -26.50 -50.37
N THR A 455 -13.80 -27.59 -51.02
CA THR A 455 -13.71 -28.97 -50.50
C THR A 455 -12.36 -29.63 -50.75
N PHE A 456 -11.51 -29.03 -51.60
CA PHE A 456 -10.16 -29.52 -51.87
C PHE A 456 -9.25 -29.34 -50.64
N MET A 457 -9.36 -28.20 -49.96
CA MET A 457 -8.64 -27.95 -48.71
C MET A 457 -9.42 -28.55 -47.53
N ASP A 458 -8.89 -29.58 -46.90
CA ASP A 458 -9.49 -30.11 -45.67
C ASP A 458 -9.36 -29.10 -44.51
N HIS A 459 -10.09 -29.30 -43.42
CA HIS A 459 -10.04 -28.38 -42.27
C HIS A 459 -8.64 -28.28 -41.66
N ARG A 460 -7.81 -29.32 -41.76
CA ARG A 460 -6.45 -29.31 -41.25
C ARG A 460 -5.54 -28.41 -42.11
N MET A 461 -5.70 -28.44 -43.43
CA MET A 461 -5.05 -27.54 -44.37
C MET A 461 -5.50 -26.11 -44.16
N LYS A 462 -6.81 -25.87 -44.00
CA LYS A 462 -7.36 -24.54 -43.67
C LYS A 462 -6.77 -23.99 -42.36
N ALA A 463 -6.67 -24.83 -41.32
CA ALA A 463 -6.01 -24.44 -40.07
C ALA A 463 -4.54 -24.06 -40.29
N GLN A 464 -3.78 -24.83 -41.09
CA GLN A 464 -2.39 -24.52 -41.41
C GLN A 464 -2.25 -23.21 -42.21
N ILE A 465 -3.15 -22.94 -43.17
CA ILE A 465 -3.19 -21.69 -43.94
C ILE A 465 -3.38 -20.50 -43.00
N CYS A 466 -4.28 -20.62 -42.02
CA CYS A 466 -4.50 -19.61 -41.00
C CYS A 466 -3.26 -19.43 -40.10
N LEU A 467 -2.59 -20.50 -39.67
CA LEU A 467 -1.35 -20.40 -38.88
C LEU A 467 -0.22 -19.72 -39.66
N ASN A 468 -0.07 -20.02 -40.95
CA ASN A 468 0.92 -19.37 -41.81
C ASN A 468 0.62 -17.86 -41.94
N SER A 469 -0.65 -17.51 -42.12
CA SER A 469 -1.11 -16.11 -42.16
C SER A 469 -0.85 -15.41 -40.82
N ALA A 470 -1.07 -16.10 -39.70
CA ALA A 470 -0.77 -15.57 -38.37
C ALA A 470 0.73 -15.30 -38.18
N ALA A 471 1.59 -16.25 -38.58
CA ALA A 471 3.05 -16.08 -38.51
C ALA A 471 3.52 -14.88 -39.36
N MET A 472 2.98 -14.73 -40.56
CA MET A 472 3.23 -13.58 -41.44
C MET A 472 2.85 -12.26 -40.77
N TYR A 473 1.62 -12.14 -40.26
CA TYR A 473 1.19 -10.91 -39.57
C TYR A 473 1.99 -10.63 -38.30
N LYS A 474 2.52 -11.67 -37.64
CA LYS A 474 3.42 -11.51 -36.49
C LYS A 474 4.74 -10.85 -36.90
N GLU A 475 5.35 -11.33 -37.98
CA GLU A 475 6.63 -10.85 -38.49
C GLU A 475 6.58 -9.38 -38.88
N ILE A 476 5.49 -8.94 -39.51
CA ILE A 476 5.28 -7.54 -39.88
C ILE A 476 4.77 -6.65 -38.73
N GLY A 477 4.52 -7.21 -37.53
CA GLY A 477 4.08 -6.47 -36.33
C GLY A 477 2.57 -6.19 -36.24
N PHE A 478 1.73 -6.75 -37.11
CA PHE A 478 0.27 -6.59 -37.09
C PHE A 478 -0.39 -7.60 -36.15
N LEU A 479 -0.19 -7.43 -34.85
CA LEU A 479 -0.56 -8.41 -33.82
C LEU A 479 -2.07 -8.72 -33.75
N ARG A 480 -2.97 -7.75 -34.04
CA ARG A 480 -4.42 -8.02 -34.09
C ARG A 480 -4.81 -8.98 -35.21
N LYS A 481 -4.22 -8.83 -36.41
CA LYS A 481 -4.47 -9.74 -37.54
C LYS A 481 -3.85 -11.10 -37.28
N GLN A 482 -2.66 -11.13 -36.68
CA GLN A 482 -2.03 -12.36 -36.20
C GLN A 482 -2.97 -13.13 -35.25
N ALA A 483 -3.50 -12.45 -34.22
CA ALA A 483 -4.41 -13.04 -33.25
C ALA A 483 -5.71 -13.54 -33.89
N PHE A 484 -6.26 -12.79 -34.85
CA PHE A 484 -7.45 -13.20 -35.62
C PHE A 484 -7.21 -14.51 -36.38
N TYR A 485 -6.15 -14.59 -37.20
CA TYR A 485 -5.86 -15.80 -37.97
C TYR A 485 -5.47 -16.98 -37.08
N ALA A 486 -4.76 -16.74 -35.97
CA ALA A 486 -4.47 -17.79 -35.00
C ALA A 486 -5.76 -18.37 -34.37
N ARG A 487 -6.73 -17.54 -34.00
CA ARG A 487 -8.04 -18.02 -33.51
C ARG A 487 -8.86 -18.71 -34.59
N LEU A 488 -8.81 -18.22 -35.82
CA LEU A 488 -9.47 -18.87 -36.95
C LEU A 488 -8.87 -20.26 -37.23
N SER A 489 -7.56 -20.43 -37.06
CA SER A 489 -6.92 -21.75 -37.18
C SER A 489 -7.45 -22.76 -36.15
N VAL A 490 -7.66 -22.31 -34.91
CA VAL A 490 -8.22 -23.12 -33.83
C VAL A 490 -9.66 -23.54 -34.13
N LEU A 491 -10.46 -22.67 -34.77
CA LEU A 491 -11.81 -23.01 -35.21
C LEU A 491 -11.80 -24.17 -36.21
N PHE A 492 -10.90 -24.13 -37.20
CA PHE A 492 -10.74 -25.21 -38.16
C PHE A 492 -10.16 -26.48 -37.54
N GLU A 493 -9.19 -26.37 -36.63
CA GLU A 493 -8.57 -27.52 -35.96
C GLU A 493 -9.53 -28.26 -35.02
N LEU A 494 -10.42 -27.51 -34.35
CA LEU A 494 -11.50 -28.07 -33.52
C LEU A 494 -12.77 -28.40 -34.30
N HIS A 495 -12.77 -28.27 -35.63
CA HIS A 495 -13.89 -28.69 -36.45
C HIS A 495 -14.07 -30.21 -36.34
N VAL A 496 -15.32 -30.66 -36.18
CA VAL A 496 -15.65 -32.06 -35.99
C VAL A 496 -16.34 -32.56 -37.27
N THR A 497 -15.67 -33.45 -38.00
CA THR A 497 -16.29 -34.22 -39.08
C THR A 497 -17.20 -35.30 -38.48
N GLU A 498 -18.23 -35.74 -39.24
CA GLU A 498 -19.22 -36.72 -38.78
C GLU A 498 -18.56 -37.94 -38.10
N GLY A 499 -19.01 -38.28 -36.88
CA GLY A 499 -18.56 -39.45 -36.12
C GLY A 499 -17.33 -39.28 -35.21
N ARG A 500 -16.62 -38.14 -35.23
CA ARG A 500 -15.50 -37.87 -34.31
C ARG A 500 -15.96 -37.11 -33.05
N VAL A 501 -15.42 -37.43 -31.88
CA VAL A 501 -15.64 -36.65 -30.64
C VAL A 501 -14.34 -35.91 -30.28
N ARG A 502 -14.45 -34.65 -29.86
CA ARG A 502 -13.28 -33.87 -29.39
C ARG A 502 -12.71 -34.48 -28.12
N GLN A 503 -11.41 -34.71 -28.12
CA GLN A 503 -10.66 -35.27 -27.00
C GLN A 503 -9.91 -34.17 -26.25
N SER A 504 -9.52 -34.45 -25.01
CA SER A 504 -8.70 -33.52 -24.21
C SER A 504 -7.36 -33.18 -24.89
N SER A 505 -6.78 -34.13 -25.64
CA SER A 505 -5.56 -33.93 -26.45
C SER A 505 -5.71 -32.88 -27.55
N ASP A 506 -6.92 -32.71 -28.10
CA ASP A 506 -7.17 -31.68 -29.12
C ASP A 506 -7.03 -30.28 -28.48
N TYR A 507 -7.57 -30.12 -27.27
CA TYR A 507 -7.51 -28.87 -26.50
C TYR A 507 -6.10 -28.52 -26.02
N LYS A 508 -5.28 -29.52 -25.67
CA LYS A 508 -3.85 -29.32 -25.35
C LYS A 508 -3.05 -28.75 -26.52
N THR A 509 -3.44 -29.05 -27.75
CA THR A 509 -2.76 -28.55 -28.95
C THR A 509 -3.12 -27.10 -29.26
N VAL A 510 -4.41 -26.74 -29.09
CA VAL A 510 -4.91 -25.39 -29.44
C VAL A 510 -4.77 -24.37 -28.32
N TYR A 511 -4.72 -24.79 -27.05
CA TYR A 511 -4.59 -23.90 -25.90
C TYR A 511 -3.37 -22.96 -26.01
N PRO A 512 -2.16 -23.42 -26.37
CA PRO A 512 -1.01 -22.55 -26.59
C PRO A 512 -1.18 -21.54 -27.72
N VAL A 513 -1.92 -21.90 -28.77
CA VAL A 513 -2.22 -21.00 -29.89
C VAL A 513 -3.11 -19.86 -29.40
N LEU A 514 -4.20 -20.19 -28.70
CA LEU A 514 -5.13 -19.21 -28.13
C LEU A 514 -4.45 -18.29 -27.12
N PHE A 515 -3.65 -18.83 -26.20
CA PHE A 515 -2.93 -18.04 -25.19
C PHE A 515 -2.06 -16.94 -25.81
N ARG A 516 -1.32 -17.28 -26.88
CA ARG A 516 -0.45 -16.32 -27.59
C ARG A 516 -1.23 -15.21 -28.30
N THR A 517 -2.54 -15.31 -28.44
CA THR A 517 -3.37 -14.26 -29.07
C THR A 517 -3.72 -13.12 -28.12
N LEU A 518 -3.53 -13.28 -26.80
CA LEU A 518 -3.85 -12.25 -25.80
C LEU A 518 -3.10 -10.94 -26.03
N GLU A 519 -1.80 -11.04 -26.34
CA GLU A 519 -0.95 -9.88 -26.65
C GLU A 519 -1.52 -9.05 -27.81
N GLY A 520 -2.01 -9.73 -28.87
CA GLY A 520 -2.60 -9.07 -30.02
C GLY A 520 -3.89 -8.30 -29.73
N TYR A 521 -4.60 -8.68 -28.66
CA TYR A 521 -5.79 -7.95 -28.20
C TYR A 521 -5.49 -6.97 -27.05
N GLY A 522 -4.23 -6.81 -26.67
CA GLY A 522 -3.81 -5.92 -25.58
C GLY A 522 -4.22 -6.41 -24.20
N VAL A 523 -4.29 -7.73 -24.00
CA VAL A 523 -4.51 -8.36 -22.69
C VAL A 523 -3.17 -8.82 -22.15
N ASP A 524 -2.73 -8.21 -21.05
CA ASP A 524 -1.53 -8.59 -20.34
C ASP A 524 -1.92 -9.20 -18.98
N LEU A 525 -1.52 -10.46 -18.78
CA LEU A 525 -1.81 -11.18 -17.55
C LEU A 525 -0.92 -10.75 -16.37
N SER A 526 0.19 -10.04 -16.63
CA SER A 526 1.15 -9.62 -15.60
C SER A 526 0.76 -8.33 -14.86
N GLU A 527 -0.11 -7.50 -15.45
CA GLU A 527 -0.54 -6.21 -14.88
C GLU A 527 -2.07 -6.14 -14.66
N PRO A 528 -2.65 -6.96 -13.78
CA PRO A 528 -4.10 -7.02 -13.58
C PRO A 528 -4.73 -5.79 -12.88
N HIS A 529 -3.95 -4.81 -12.43
CA HIS A 529 -4.42 -3.73 -11.52
C HIS A 529 -4.43 -2.32 -12.13
N ASP A 530 -3.81 -2.12 -13.30
CA ASP A 530 -3.49 -0.79 -13.84
C ASP A 530 -4.53 -0.21 -14.82
N LEU A 531 -5.76 -0.72 -14.78
CA LEU A 531 -6.80 -0.42 -15.78
C LEU A 531 -7.44 0.96 -15.64
N LYS A 532 -7.27 1.64 -14.49
CA LYS A 532 -7.83 2.99 -14.30
C LYS A 532 -7.20 4.02 -15.25
N ASN A 533 -5.97 3.78 -15.72
CA ASN A 533 -5.21 4.72 -16.55
C ASN A 533 -4.88 4.19 -17.96
N LYS A 534 -5.08 2.89 -18.25
CA LYS A 534 -4.93 2.33 -19.61
C LYS A 534 -6.26 2.43 -20.36
N LYS A 535 -6.26 3.05 -21.55
CA LYS A 535 -7.38 2.94 -22.50
C LYS A 535 -7.54 1.47 -22.89
N LEU A 536 -8.50 0.81 -22.27
CA LEU A 536 -8.92 -0.54 -22.64
C LEU A 536 -9.28 -0.56 -24.12
N GLY A 537 -8.77 -1.56 -24.85
CA GLY A 537 -9.17 -1.83 -26.22
C GLY A 537 -10.63 -2.29 -26.30
N PRO A 538 -11.05 -2.95 -27.38
CA PRO A 538 -12.42 -3.49 -27.50
C PRO A 538 -12.71 -4.54 -26.41
N VAL A 539 -13.27 -4.11 -25.28
CA VAL A 539 -13.45 -4.92 -24.07
C VAL A 539 -14.22 -6.22 -24.33
N LYS A 540 -15.29 -6.16 -25.14
CA LYS A 540 -16.07 -7.35 -25.51
C LYS A 540 -15.22 -8.42 -26.22
N LEU A 541 -14.26 -8.00 -27.05
CA LEU A 541 -13.35 -8.92 -27.74
C LEU A 541 -12.34 -9.53 -26.76
N GLN A 542 -11.84 -8.74 -25.81
CA GLN A 542 -10.92 -9.21 -24.77
C GLN A 542 -11.58 -10.24 -23.86
N ILE A 543 -12.80 -9.95 -23.38
CA ILE A 543 -13.65 -10.89 -22.60
C ILE A 543 -13.85 -12.19 -23.38
N LYS A 544 -14.27 -12.11 -24.64
CA LYS A 544 -14.49 -13.29 -25.49
C LYS A 544 -13.21 -14.12 -25.65
N SER A 545 -12.06 -13.47 -25.87
CA SER A 545 -10.78 -14.15 -26.09
C SER A 545 -10.30 -14.85 -24.82
N LEU A 546 -10.42 -14.21 -23.65
CA LEU A 546 -10.12 -14.83 -22.36
C LEU A 546 -11.06 -15.99 -22.03
N HIS A 547 -12.35 -15.84 -22.30
CA HIS A 547 -13.32 -16.91 -22.10
C HIS A 547 -13.02 -18.15 -22.97
N GLU A 548 -12.61 -17.96 -24.23
CA GLU A 548 -12.16 -19.05 -25.10
C GLU A 548 -10.92 -19.77 -24.54
N ILE A 549 -9.95 -19.02 -24.01
CA ILE A 549 -8.75 -19.58 -23.39
C ILE A 549 -9.09 -20.36 -22.12
N PHE A 550 -9.93 -19.79 -21.26
CA PHE A 550 -10.48 -20.46 -20.08
C PHE A 550 -11.16 -21.78 -20.46
N THR A 551 -12.05 -21.74 -21.46
CA THR A 551 -12.79 -22.93 -21.91
C THR A 551 -11.84 -24.00 -22.47
N ALA A 552 -10.83 -23.58 -23.26
CA ALA A 552 -9.83 -24.48 -23.81
C ALA A 552 -8.95 -25.11 -22.71
N ALA A 553 -8.51 -24.33 -21.72
CA ALA A 553 -7.74 -24.83 -20.59
C ALA A 553 -8.52 -25.86 -19.76
N ASN A 554 -9.80 -25.58 -19.48
CA ASN A 554 -10.67 -26.49 -18.75
C ASN A 554 -10.85 -27.83 -19.51
N ARG A 555 -11.14 -27.77 -20.82
CA ARG A 555 -11.29 -28.98 -21.66
C ARG A 555 -9.97 -29.73 -21.90
N ALA A 556 -8.83 -29.03 -21.85
CA ALA A 556 -7.50 -29.64 -21.89
C ALA A 556 -7.11 -30.35 -20.58
N GLY A 557 -7.92 -30.21 -19.52
CA GLY A 557 -7.64 -30.75 -18.19
C GLY A 557 -6.64 -29.92 -17.36
N HIS A 558 -6.28 -28.72 -17.82
CA HIS A 558 -5.42 -27.79 -17.07
C HIS A 558 -6.26 -26.98 -16.08
N ARG A 559 -6.69 -27.62 -14.98
CA ARG A 559 -7.60 -27.03 -13.99
C ARG A 559 -7.04 -25.75 -13.37
N ASP A 560 -5.79 -25.76 -12.92
CA ASP A 560 -5.14 -24.59 -12.31
C ASP A 560 -5.05 -23.39 -13.26
N ALA A 561 -4.73 -23.65 -14.53
CA ALA A 561 -4.72 -22.62 -15.56
C ALA A 561 -6.13 -22.07 -15.81
N ALA A 562 -7.15 -22.92 -15.86
CA ALA A 562 -8.54 -22.52 -16.05
C ALA A 562 -9.03 -21.62 -14.90
N ILE A 563 -8.76 -22.01 -13.65
CA ILE A 563 -9.04 -21.18 -12.46
C ILE A 563 -8.37 -19.82 -12.62
N ARG A 564 -7.09 -19.78 -13.01
CA ARG A 564 -6.34 -18.52 -13.16
C ARG A 564 -6.93 -17.58 -14.21
N HIS A 565 -7.29 -18.10 -15.40
CA HIS A 565 -7.91 -17.28 -16.46
C HIS A 565 -9.29 -16.76 -16.05
N LEU A 566 -10.08 -17.59 -15.34
CA LEU A 566 -11.39 -17.22 -14.83
C LEU A 566 -11.31 -16.14 -13.74
N CYS A 567 -10.40 -16.30 -12.78
CA CYS A 567 -10.12 -15.29 -11.76
C CYS A 567 -9.64 -13.98 -12.38
N PHE A 568 -8.78 -14.03 -13.41
CA PHE A 568 -8.35 -12.82 -14.13
C PHE A 568 -9.54 -12.11 -14.80
N LEU A 569 -10.43 -12.86 -15.44
CA LEU A 569 -11.63 -12.33 -16.07
C LEU A 569 -12.53 -11.61 -15.05
N LEU A 570 -12.74 -12.22 -13.88
CA LEU A 570 -13.52 -11.64 -12.78
C LEU A 570 -12.81 -10.43 -12.13
N GLN A 571 -11.50 -10.44 -11.98
CA GLN A 571 -10.76 -9.33 -11.39
C GLN A 571 -10.81 -8.07 -12.27
N VAL A 572 -10.55 -8.24 -13.56
CA VAL A 572 -10.33 -7.15 -14.51
C VAL A 572 -11.62 -6.68 -15.16
N TYR A 573 -12.45 -7.60 -15.64
CA TYR A 573 -13.57 -7.30 -16.54
C TYR A 573 -14.95 -7.29 -15.88
N TYR A 574 -15.05 -7.58 -14.58
CA TYR A 574 -16.33 -7.62 -13.86
C TYR A 574 -17.27 -6.43 -14.10
N PRO A 575 -16.81 -5.15 -14.13
CA PRO A 575 -17.69 -4.01 -14.43
C PRO A 575 -18.32 -4.03 -15.83
N HIS A 576 -17.81 -4.88 -16.73
CA HIS A 576 -18.25 -4.99 -18.12
C HIS A 576 -18.97 -6.32 -18.41
N LEU A 577 -19.15 -7.19 -17.41
CA LEU A 577 -19.89 -8.44 -17.52
C LEU A 577 -21.38 -8.20 -17.24
N ASP A 578 -22.24 -8.88 -18.00
CA ASP A 578 -23.67 -8.92 -17.73
C ASP A 578 -23.99 -9.87 -16.57
N SER A 579 -25.11 -9.63 -15.88
CA SER A 579 -25.50 -10.42 -14.71
C SER A 579 -25.59 -11.93 -15.00
N SER A 580 -26.08 -12.32 -16.19
CA SER A 580 -26.23 -13.72 -16.57
C SER A 580 -24.89 -14.44 -16.75
N MET A 581 -23.91 -13.76 -17.38
CA MET A 581 -22.56 -14.30 -17.54
C MET A 581 -21.83 -14.35 -16.21
N THR A 582 -21.97 -13.33 -15.36
CA THR A 582 -21.34 -13.29 -14.03
C THR A 582 -21.75 -14.47 -13.16
N VAL A 583 -23.05 -14.81 -13.09
CA VAL A 583 -23.54 -15.97 -12.33
C VAL A 583 -22.90 -17.26 -12.85
N ARG A 584 -22.92 -17.47 -14.18
CA ARG A 584 -22.31 -18.67 -14.79
C ARG A 584 -20.81 -18.79 -14.51
N LEU A 585 -20.07 -17.67 -14.56
CA LEU A 585 -18.63 -17.68 -14.30
C LEU A 585 -18.30 -18.01 -12.84
N PHE A 586 -19.13 -17.56 -11.88
CA PHE A 586 -18.96 -17.96 -10.48
C PHE A 586 -19.34 -19.43 -10.25
N ASP A 587 -20.38 -19.94 -10.90
CA ASP A 587 -20.74 -21.37 -10.84
C ASP A 587 -19.63 -22.24 -11.44
N ASP A 588 -19.07 -21.85 -12.58
CA ASP A 588 -17.93 -22.51 -13.20
C ASP A 588 -16.69 -22.50 -12.28
N LEU A 589 -16.46 -21.39 -11.56
CA LEU A 589 -15.36 -21.28 -10.59
C LEU A 589 -15.55 -22.25 -9.43
N ASP A 590 -16.75 -22.28 -8.84
CA ASP A 590 -17.09 -23.17 -7.73
C ASP A 590 -16.94 -24.65 -8.14
N ASN A 591 -17.39 -25.01 -9.34
CA ASN A 591 -17.21 -26.35 -9.90
C ASN A 591 -15.73 -26.73 -10.09
N LEU A 592 -14.90 -25.80 -10.57
CA LEU A 592 -13.47 -26.04 -10.76
C LEU A 592 -12.72 -26.20 -9.44
N VAL A 593 -13.05 -25.36 -8.45
CA VAL A 593 -12.42 -25.42 -7.13
C VAL A 593 -12.80 -26.73 -6.42
N LYS A 594 -14.07 -27.14 -6.47
CA LYS A 594 -14.52 -28.44 -5.92
C LYS A 594 -13.88 -29.65 -6.60
N ALA A 595 -13.51 -29.53 -7.87
CA ALA A 595 -12.84 -30.59 -8.62
C ALA A 595 -11.33 -30.69 -8.33
N THR A 596 -10.78 -29.82 -7.49
CA THR A 596 -9.34 -29.76 -7.16
C THR A 596 -9.10 -30.23 -5.73
N ASN A 597 -8.11 -31.11 -5.51
CA ASN A 597 -7.88 -31.74 -4.20
C ASN A 597 -7.20 -30.81 -3.17
N SER A 598 -6.60 -29.71 -3.62
CA SER A 598 -5.87 -28.75 -2.80
C SER A 598 -6.38 -27.33 -3.04
N VAL A 599 -6.29 -26.47 -2.02
CA VAL A 599 -6.62 -25.05 -2.15
C VAL A 599 -5.66 -24.40 -3.15
N HIS A 600 -6.21 -23.82 -4.21
CA HIS A 600 -5.42 -23.17 -5.26
C HIS A 600 -4.82 -21.85 -4.74
N GLN A 601 -3.51 -21.68 -4.95
CA GLN A 601 -2.71 -20.55 -4.49
C GLN A 601 -2.57 -19.49 -5.60
N LEU A 602 -3.28 -18.37 -5.49
CA LEU A 602 -3.34 -17.37 -6.58
C LEU A 602 -2.04 -16.58 -6.78
N ASN A 603 -1.23 -16.38 -5.74
CA ASN A 603 0.04 -15.68 -5.81
C ASN A 603 1.14 -16.43 -6.59
N THR A 604 1.03 -17.75 -6.74
CA THR A 604 2.06 -18.60 -7.39
C THR A 604 2.03 -18.53 -8.92
N THR A 605 3.18 -18.76 -9.55
CA THR A 605 3.29 -18.93 -10.99
C THR A 605 2.95 -20.36 -11.41
N ILE A 606 2.21 -20.52 -12.50
CA ILE A 606 1.83 -21.83 -13.03
C ILE A 606 2.62 -22.08 -14.31
N VAL A 607 3.26 -23.24 -14.41
CA VAL A 607 3.92 -23.72 -15.63
C VAL A 607 3.05 -24.81 -16.24
N VAL A 608 2.57 -24.57 -17.46
CA VAL A 608 1.86 -25.58 -18.26
C VAL A 608 2.85 -26.20 -19.25
N ASP A 609 3.07 -27.51 -19.11
CA ASP A 609 4.01 -28.27 -19.95
C ASP A 609 3.67 -28.16 -21.44
N ASP A 610 2.38 -28.17 -21.75
CA ASP A 610 1.85 -28.00 -23.10
C ASP A 610 2.14 -26.58 -23.60
N GLY A 611 3.17 -26.47 -24.43
CA GLY A 611 3.59 -25.20 -25.04
C GLY A 611 4.54 -24.34 -24.19
N LYS A 612 5.02 -24.86 -23.04
CA LYS A 612 5.90 -24.16 -22.07
C LYS A 612 5.35 -22.79 -21.68
N ILE A 613 4.07 -22.75 -21.32
CA ILE A 613 3.38 -21.50 -20.99
C ILE A 613 3.59 -21.20 -19.51
N ILE A 614 3.96 -19.97 -19.21
CA ILE A 614 4.11 -19.46 -17.85
C ILE A 614 2.97 -18.49 -17.59
N ILE A 615 2.15 -18.80 -16.60
CA ILE A 615 1.04 -17.94 -16.17
C ILE A 615 1.45 -17.26 -14.86
N PRO A 616 1.42 -15.92 -14.78
CA PRO A 616 1.86 -15.19 -13.60
C PRO A 616 0.90 -15.37 -12.41
N GLY A 617 1.41 -15.03 -11.22
CA GLY A 617 0.61 -14.80 -10.01
C GLY A 617 -0.51 -13.78 -10.26
N LEU A 618 -1.66 -13.98 -9.61
CA LEU A 618 -2.80 -13.06 -9.64
C LEU A 618 -3.19 -12.67 -8.22
N GLN A 619 -3.55 -11.41 -8.01
CA GLN A 619 -4.13 -10.93 -6.75
C GLN A 619 -5.58 -10.54 -7.00
N LEU A 620 -6.52 -11.02 -6.19
CA LEU A 620 -7.91 -10.61 -6.27
C LEU A 620 -8.15 -9.44 -5.32
N THR A 621 -7.91 -8.22 -5.80
CA THR A 621 -8.15 -6.98 -5.04
C THR A 621 -9.58 -6.45 -5.15
N ARG A 622 -10.40 -7.08 -6.00
CA ARG A 622 -11.83 -6.74 -6.17
C ARG A 622 -12.75 -7.54 -5.23
N PHE A 623 -12.30 -8.67 -4.71
CA PHE A 623 -13.12 -9.55 -3.88
C PHE A 623 -12.34 -9.97 -2.64
N PRO A 624 -12.53 -9.36 -1.47
CA PRO A 624 -13.18 -8.06 -1.27
C PRO A 624 -12.29 -6.89 -1.71
N ILE A 625 -12.87 -5.70 -1.82
CA ILE A 625 -12.10 -4.46 -1.99
C ILE A 625 -11.70 -3.98 -0.60
N ILE A 626 -10.38 -3.93 -0.36
CA ILE A 626 -9.80 -3.42 0.89
C ILE A 626 -9.04 -2.13 0.59
N GLN A 627 -9.38 -1.05 1.30
CA GLN A 627 -8.81 0.28 1.12
C GLN A 627 -8.36 0.87 2.47
N THR A 628 -7.58 1.95 2.39
CA THR A 628 -7.18 2.80 3.52
C THR A 628 -6.63 2.05 4.75
N PRO A 629 -5.54 1.25 4.62
CA PRO A 629 -4.91 0.65 5.80
C PRO A 629 -4.30 1.74 6.68
N THR A 630 -4.83 1.88 7.90
CA THR A 630 -4.37 2.81 8.92
C THR A 630 -3.91 2.03 10.15
N VAL A 631 -2.64 2.16 10.51
CA VAL A 631 -2.11 1.53 11.72
C VAL A 631 -2.51 2.36 12.91
N LEU A 632 -3.13 1.74 13.92
CA LEU A 632 -3.57 2.42 15.13
C LEU A 632 -2.47 2.35 16.21
N ALA A 633 -2.39 3.40 17.02
CA ALA A 633 -1.59 3.38 18.23
C ALA A 633 -2.15 2.32 19.20
N LEU A 634 -1.29 1.78 20.06
CA LEU A 634 -1.75 0.92 21.16
C LEU A 634 -2.73 1.68 22.05
N GLN A 635 -3.61 0.95 22.73
CA GLN A 635 -4.49 1.54 23.75
C GLN A 635 -3.69 2.38 24.76
N PRO A 636 -4.25 3.48 25.30
CA PRO A 636 -3.52 4.42 26.14
C PRO A 636 -2.75 3.79 27.30
N ASN A 637 -3.32 2.75 27.92
CA ASN A 637 -2.71 1.95 29.00
C ASN A 637 -1.50 1.10 28.58
N LEU A 638 -1.38 0.77 27.29
CA LEU A 638 -0.31 -0.03 26.70
C LEU A 638 0.66 0.80 25.86
N ALA A 639 0.28 2.04 25.51
CA ALA A 639 1.05 2.96 24.69
C ALA A 639 2.33 3.42 25.41
N PRO A 640 3.52 3.13 24.84
CA PRO A 640 4.78 3.52 25.44
C PRO A 640 5.16 4.97 25.08
N THR A 641 5.82 5.66 26.00
CA THR A 641 6.52 6.92 25.77
C THR A 641 8.02 6.69 25.96
N ILE A 642 8.84 7.08 24.98
CA ILE A 642 10.30 6.96 25.08
C ILE A 642 10.83 8.17 25.83
N VAL A 643 11.44 7.93 27.00
CA VAL A 643 12.06 8.98 27.82
C VAL A 643 13.57 8.98 27.52
N PRO A 644 14.12 10.08 26.94
CA PRO A 644 15.54 10.16 26.63
C PRO A 644 16.40 10.11 27.90
N ASN A 645 17.59 9.52 27.79
CA ASN A 645 18.55 9.50 28.88
C ASN A 645 19.07 10.92 29.15
N LYS A 646 18.94 11.42 30.39
CA LYS A 646 19.23 12.82 30.80
C LYS A 646 20.72 13.22 30.74
N SER A 647 21.59 12.43 30.11
CA SER A 647 23.00 12.79 29.90
C SER A 647 23.20 14.04 29.02
N GLN A 648 22.13 14.51 28.37
CA GLN A 648 22.06 15.79 27.69
C GLN A 648 20.85 16.58 28.19
N ALA A 649 20.99 17.27 29.33
CA ALA A 649 20.10 18.38 29.65
C ALA A 649 20.33 19.47 28.61
N SER A 650 19.64 19.40 27.47
CA SER A 650 19.67 20.46 26.48
C SER A 650 18.85 21.63 27.01
N ILE A 651 19.54 22.71 27.37
CA ILE A 651 18.96 24.06 27.39
C ILE A 651 18.12 24.20 26.12
N PHE A 652 16.85 24.59 26.25
CA PHE A 652 15.94 24.71 25.12
C PHE A 652 16.46 25.78 24.16
N ILE A 653 17.16 25.36 23.10
CA ILE A 653 17.61 26.21 22.00
C ILE A 653 16.70 25.89 20.81
N TYR A 654 15.83 26.82 20.46
CA TYR A 654 14.99 26.71 19.26
C TYR A 654 15.90 26.62 18.02
N THR A 655 16.11 25.39 17.54
CA THR A 655 16.98 25.11 16.40
C THR A 655 16.10 24.64 15.24
N PRO A 656 15.75 25.50 14.27
CA PRO A 656 14.83 25.17 13.17
C PRO A 656 15.38 24.11 12.18
N PHE A 657 16.56 23.54 12.45
CA PHE A 657 17.23 22.49 11.66
C PHE A 657 17.34 21.14 12.38
N ALA A 658 16.75 20.98 13.58
CA ALA A 658 16.70 19.68 14.23
C ALA A 658 15.98 18.66 13.33
N LYS A 659 16.59 17.48 13.12
CA LYS A 659 15.95 16.37 12.40
C LYS A 659 14.58 16.13 13.05
N LYS A 660 13.51 16.18 12.25
CA LYS A 660 12.17 15.77 12.71
C LYS A 660 12.31 14.42 13.41
N ALA A 661 11.80 14.32 14.64
CA ALA A 661 11.71 13.04 15.34
C ALA A 661 11.05 12.03 14.38
N ASP A 662 11.59 10.81 14.33
CA ASP A 662 11.03 9.73 13.52
C ASP A 662 9.64 9.42 14.10
N ASN A 663 8.58 9.97 13.49
CA ASN A 663 7.18 9.77 13.88
C ASN A 663 6.71 8.34 13.54
N ALA A 664 7.58 7.35 13.72
CA ALA A 664 7.25 5.94 13.53
C ALA A 664 6.28 5.53 14.63
N LEU A 665 5.16 4.92 14.24
CA LEU A 665 4.18 4.40 15.17
C LEU A 665 4.81 3.27 15.99
N LEU A 666 4.59 3.30 17.31
CA LEU A 666 5.21 2.40 18.27
C LEU A 666 4.25 1.29 18.69
N TRP A 667 4.67 0.05 18.51
CA TRP A 667 4.05 -1.13 19.12
C TRP A 667 5.02 -1.75 20.13
N VAL A 668 4.52 -2.70 20.93
CA VAL A 668 5.28 -3.36 21.98
C VAL A 668 5.12 -4.87 21.83
N THR A 669 6.20 -5.61 22.06
CA THR A 669 6.19 -7.08 22.03
C THR A 669 5.12 -7.63 22.97
N ASP A 670 4.39 -8.67 22.53
CA ASP A 670 3.25 -9.30 23.22
C ASP A 670 2.00 -8.43 23.43
N CYS A 671 1.96 -7.20 22.88
CA CYS A 671 0.74 -6.39 22.83
C CYS A 671 0.05 -6.52 21.47
N PRO A 672 -1.30 -6.66 21.41
CA PRO A 672 -2.02 -6.71 20.14
C PRO A 672 -1.93 -5.35 19.42
N GLY A 673 -1.40 -5.36 18.20
CA GLY A 673 -1.43 -4.24 17.28
C GLY A 673 -2.69 -4.28 16.41
N GLU A 674 -3.29 -3.11 16.19
CA GLU A 674 -4.51 -2.97 15.39
C GLU A 674 -4.22 -2.22 14.10
N VAL A 675 -4.75 -2.75 12.99
CA VAL A 675 -4.77 -2.07 11.70
C VAL A 675 -6.22 -1.93 11.26
N GLU A 676 -6.65 -0.68 11.16
CA GLU A 676 -7.97 -0.36 10.64
C GLU A 676 -7.95 -0.39 9.10
N VAL A 677 -8.96 -1.04 8.51
CA VAL A 677 -9.12 -1.15 7.06
C VAL A 677 -10.59 -0.98 6.69
N THR A 678 -10.86 -0.38 5.54
CA THR A 678 -12.21 -0.31 4.96
C THR A 678 -12.40 -1.46 3.98
N VAL A 679 -13.44 -2.27 4.17
CA VAL A 679 -13.72 -3.47 3.39
C VAL A 679 -15.10 -3.38 2.75
N ARG A 680 -15.20 -3.69 1.46
CA ARG A 680 -16.49 -3.70 0.75
C ARG A 680 -16.60 -4.85 -0.25
N ASN A 681 -17.83 -5.31 -0.45
CA ASN A 681 -18.20 -6.28 -1.46
C ASN A 681 -18.74 -5.56 -2.70
N CYS A 682 -18.33 -5.99 -3.89
CA CYS A 682 -18.84 -5.45 -5.17
C CYS A 682 -19.77 -6.44 -5.89
N ARG A 683 -20.25 -7.46 -5.18
CA ARG A 683 -21.13 -8.50 -5.72
C ARG A 683 -22.56 -8.23 -5.30
N GLY A 684 -23.51 -8.50 -6.20
CA GLY A 684 -24.95 -8.44 -5.91
C GLY A 684 -25.47 -9.56 -4.99
N THR A 685 -24.59 -10.28 -4.30
CA THR A 685 -24.92 -11.28 -3.28
C THR A 685 -23.84 -11.25 -2.20
N GLU A 686 -24.13 -11.84 -1.04
CA GLU A 686 -23.19 -11.94 0.08
C GLU A 686 -21.84 -12.57 -0.31
N LEU A 687 -20.76 -12.02 0.26
CA LEU A 687 -19.39 -12.51 0.09
C LEU A 687 -18.83 -12.98 1.44
N ILE A 688 -18.51 -14.27 1.53
CA ILE A 688 -17.88 -14.86 2.72
C ILE A 688 -16.36 -14.80 2.53
N VAL A 689 -15.69 -14.08 3.43
CA VAL A 689 -14.23 -14.00 3.50
C VAL A 689 -13.78 -14.79 4.73
N ARG A 690 -12.95 -15.82 4.52
CA ARG A 690 -12.40 -16.66 5.60
C ARG A 690 -10.93 -16.35 5.80
N ASP A 691 -10.44 -16.57 7.01
CA ASP A 691 -9.02 -16.48 7.36
C ASP A 691 -8.36 -15.18 6.89
N LEU A 692 -9.07 -14.06 7.03
CA LEU A 692 -8.54 -12.74 6.70
C LEU A 692 -7.51 -12.33 7.75
N CYS A 693 -6.27 -12.10 7.32
CA CYS A 693 -5.21 -11.66 8.20
C CYS A 693 -4.18 -10.75 7.50
N LEU A 694 -3.36 -10.06 8.29
CA LEU A 694 -2.30 -9.18 7.80
C LEU A 694 -1.08 -9.98 7.31
N ILE A 695 -0.46 -9.51 6.24
CA ILE A 695 0.85 -9.98 5.77
C ILE A 695 1.90 -8.96 6.18
N VAL A 696 2.91 -9.43 6.92
CA VAL A 696 4.00 -8.59 7.43
C VAL A 696 5.37 -9.15 7.05
N GLU A 697 6.38 -8.27 7.03
CA GLU A 697 7.80 -8.60 6.85
C GLU A 697 8.59 -7.99 8.02
N GLY A 698 9.72 -8.60 8.41
CA GLY A 698 10.59 -8.10 9.49
C GLY A 698 10.57 -9.02 10.70
N VAL A 699 9.99 -8.57 11.81
CA VAL A 699 9.91 -9.31 13.07
C VAL A 699 8.88 -10.45 13.04
N ASN A 700 9.06 -11.42 13.93
CA ASN A 700 8.06 -12.48 14.12
C ASN A 700 6.72 -11.90 14.59
N PHE A 701 5.65 -12.25 13.88
CA PHE A 701 4.32 -11.68 14.07
C PHE A 701 3.27 -12.76 13.95
N GLU A 702 2.38 -12.80 14.93
CA GLU A 702 1.26 -13.74 14.98
C GLU A 702 -0.02 -13.02 14.53
N PRO A 703 -0.46 -13.20 13.28
CA PRO A 703 -1.68 -12.59 12.81
C PRO A 703 -2.92 -13.26 13.40
N VAL A 704 -3.92 -12.46 13.78
CA VAL A 704 -5.23 -12.96 14.18
C VAL A 704 -6.12 -13.09 12.95
N GLN A 705 -6.73 -14.27 12.77
CA GLN A 705 -7.60 -14.56 11.63
C GLN A 705 -9.02 -14.06 11.88
N ALA A 706 -9.53 -13.25 10.97
CA ALA A 706 -10.91 -12.77 10.97
C ALA A 706 -11.76 -13.50 9.93
N ARG A 707 -13.03 -13.72 10.25
CA ARG A 707 -14.05 -14.19 9.29
C ARG A 707 -15.09 -13.11 9.10
N LEU A 708 -15.37 -12.76 7.85
CA LEU A 708 -16.33 -11.72 7.50
C LEU A 708 -17.44 -12.29 6.61
N ILE A 709 -18.65 -11.80 6.81
CA ILE A 709 -19.78 -11.99 5.90
C ILE A 709 -20.17 -10.59 5.43
N LEU A 710 -19.77 -10.24 4.21
CA LEU A 710 -20.00 -8.92 3.65
C LEU A 710 -21.34 -8.91 2.90
N PRO A 711 -22.22 -7.92 3.16
CA PRO A 711 -23.51 -7.83 2.49
C PRO A 711 -23.36 -7.60 0.97
N PRO A 712 -24.44 -7.78 0.18
CA PRO A 712 -24.47 -7.39 -1.21
C PRO A 712 -24.15 -5.90 -1.43
N GLU A 713 -23.74 -5.55 -2.66
CA GLU A 713 -23.54 -4.16 -3.07
C GLU A 713 -24.91 -3.43 -3.17
N ASP A 714 -25.17 -2.51 -2.22
CA ASP A 714 -26.35 -1.65 -2.16
C ASP A 714 -25.93 -0.16 -2.11
N GLU A 715 -26.82 0.77 -2.51
CA GLU A 715 -26.50 2.22 -2.57
C GLU A 715 -26.10 2.80 -1.19
N GLU A 716 -26.62 2.27 -0.09
CA GLU A 716 -26.29 2.68 1.29
C GLU A 716 -24.94 2.14 1.79
N ASN A 717 -24.44 1.02 1.23
CA ASN A 717 -23.22 0.32 1.64
C ASN A 717 -21.98 0.67 0.79
N ASN A 718 -22.06 1.68 -0.08
CA ASN A 718 -20.98 2.04 -1.00
C ASN A 718 -19.71 2.58 -0.30
N SER A 719 -19.84 3.08 0.93
CA SER A 719 -18.71 3.52 1.77
C SER A 719 -17.86 2.37 2.32
N GLY A 720 -18.39 1.14 2.33
CA GLY A 720 -17.74 -0.03 2.93
C GLY A 720 -17.81 -0.05 4.46
N SER A 721 -17.47 -1.20 5.05
CA SER A 721 -17.43 -1.40 6.49
C SER A 721 -16.00 -1.26 7.00
N THR A 722 -15.79 -0.45 8.04
CA THR A 722 -14.51 -0.33 8.73
C THR A 722 -14.34 -1.48 9.72
N ILE A 723 -13.23 -2.20 9.64
CA ILE A 723 -12.90 -3.29 10.56
C ILE A 723 -11.46 -3.12 11.07
N ARG A 724 -11.16 -3.76 12.21
CA ARG A 724 -9.83 -3.82 12.78
C ARG A 724 -9.23 -5.21 12.62
N LEU A 725 -8.11 -5.29 11.89
CA LEU A 725 -7.31 -6.50 11.78
C LEU A 725 -6.25 -6.49 12.88
N LEU A 726 -6.17 -7.58 13.62
CA LEU A 726 -5.35 -7.72 14.81
C LEU A 726 -4.13 -8.60 14.53
N GLY A 727 -3.04 -8.37 15.25
CA GLY A 727 -1.95 -9.33 15.35
C GLY A 727 -0.94 -8.94 16.43
N VAL A 728 -0.19 -9.93 16.90
CA VAL A 728 0.71 -9.78 18.05
C VAL A 728 2.16 -9.93 17.59
N PRO A 729 3.01 -8.90 17.71
CA PRO A 729 4.43 -9.04 17.47
C PRO A 729 5.08 -9.82 18.63
N ARG A 730 5.90 -10.81 18.29
CA ARG A 730 6.59 -11.69 19.25
C ARG A 730 8.05 -11.30 19.49
N GLU A 731 8.58 -10.40 18.68
CA GLU A 731 9.97 -9.94 18.77
C GLU A 731 10.07 -8.41 18.56
N PRO A 732 11.03 -7.73 19.21
CA PRO A 732 11.30 -6.32 18.97
C PRO A 732 12.03 -6.09 17.63
N GLY A 733 11.84 -4.91 17.03
CA GLY A 733 12.48 -4.53 15.77
C GLY A 733 11.55 -3.75 14.84
N ASP A 734 11.96 -3.61 13.57
CA ASP A 734 11.13 -2.97 12.54
C ASP A 734 10.17 -3.98 11.92
N LEU A 735 8.87 -3.73 12.04
CA LEU A 735 7.80 -4.49 11.40
C LEU A 735 7.26 -3.72 10.19
N PHE A 736 7.11 -4.39 9.05
CA PHE A 736 6.56 -3.80 7.84
C PHE A 736 5.25 -4.50 7.47
N ILE A 737 4.15 -3.76 7.54
CA ILE A 737 2.85 -4.25 7.07
C ILE A 737 2.78 -4.05 5.56
N THR A 738 2.63 -5.15 4.83
CA THR A 738 2.75 -5.17 3.36
C THR A 738 1.45 -5.49 2.63
N GLY A 739 0.50 -6.13 3.30
CA GLY A 739 -0.72 -6.60 2.65
C GLY A 739 -1.65 -7.39 3.57
N TYR A 740 -2.50 -8.19 2.95
CA TYR A 740 -3.43 -9.10 3.61
C TYR A 740 -3.56 -10.41 2.83
N SER A 741 -3.85 -11.50 3.54
CA SER A 741 -4.19 -12.81 2.98
C SER A 741 -5.61 -13.17 3.38
N CYS A 742 -6.34 -13.85 2.50
CA CYS A 742 -7.69 -14.34 2.78
C CYS A 742 -8.08 -15.53 1.90
N ASN A 743 -9.07 -16.29 2.35
CA ASN A 743 -9.68 -17.38 1.61
C ASN A 743 -11.06 -16.96 1.10
N ILE A 744 -11.23 -16.96 -0.24
CA ILE A 744 -12.42 -16.49 -0.96
C ILE A 744 -12.74 -17.46 -2.10
N PHE A 745 -14.01 -17.79 -2.30
CA PHE A 745 -14.43 -18.76 -3.33
C PHE A 745 -13.71 -20.13 -3.27
N GLY A 746 -13.17 -20.51 -2.10
CA GLY A 746 -12.34 -21.71 -1.92
C GLY A 746 -10.92 -21.60 -2.47
N LEU A 747 -10.46 -20.39 -2.77
CA LEU A 747 -9.11 -20.04 -3.24
C LEU A 747 -8.35 -19.29 -2.14
N HIS A 748 -7.03 -19.46 -2.11
CA HIS A 748 -6.15 -18.64 -1.27
C HIS A 748 -5.67 -17.41 -2.04
N ASN A 749 -5.89 -16.23 -1.47
CA ASN A 749 -5.59 -14.94 -2.08
C ASN A 749 -4.67 -14.13 -1.17
N GLU A 750 -3.55 -13.67 -1.71
CA GLU A 750 -2.63 -12.74 -1.05
C GLU A 750 -2.55 -11.45 -1.85
N CYS A 751 -2.85 -10.34 -1.20
CA CYS A 751 -2.89 -9.02 -1.81
C CYS A 751 -1.93 -8.09 -1.10
N ARG A 752 -1.18 -7.28 -1.86
CA ARG A 752 -0.34 -6.21 -1.30
C ARG A 752 -1.10 -4.90 -1.23
N PHE A 753 -0.79 -4.08 -0.22
CA PHE A 753 -1.28 -2.70 -0.18
C PHE A 753 -0.54 -1.85 -1.21
N TYR A 754 -1.28 -1.08 -2.01
CA TYR A 754 -0.72 -0.17 -3.00
C TYR A 754 -0.94 1.28 -2.57
N SER A 755 0.07 2.13 -2.77
CA SER A 755 -0.07 3.58 -2.56
C SER A 755 -1.04 4.17 -3.59
N SER A 756 -1.68 5.30 -3.25
CA SER A 756 -2.63 6.04 -4.09
C SER A 756 -2.12 6.36 -5.51
N ASN A 757 -0.79 6.38 -5.71
CA ASN A 757 -0.15 6.58 -7.02
C ASN A 757 0.15 5.28 -7.81
N CYS A 758 -0.36 4.12 -7.38
CA CYS A 758 -0.34 2.81 -8.08
C CYS A 758 1.03 2.24 -8.50
N GLN A 759 2.17 2.88 -8.20
CA GLN A 759 3.48 2.45 -8.72
C GLN A 759 4.42 1.76 -7.71
N LYS A 760 4.13 1.79 -6.41
CA LYS A 760 4.97 1.10 -5.40
C LYS A 760 4.14 0.42 -4.31
N PRO A 761 4.53 -0.79 -3.86
CA PRO A 761 3.92 -1.43 -2.70
C PRO A 761 4.10 -0.52 -1.49
N ASN A 762 3.00 -0.26 -0.78
CA ASN A 762 3.02 0.54 0.45
C ASN A 762 3.51 -0.37 1.58
N LYS A 763 4.72 -0.11 2.11
CA LYS A 763 5.21 -0.77 3.32
C LYS A 763 4.99 0.19 4.48
N ILE A 764 4.01 -0.11 5.32
CA ILE A 764 3.76 0.70 6.52
C ILE A 764 4.72 0.20 7.61
N ARG A 765 5.68 1.05 8.00
CA ARG A 765 6.66 0.73 9.03
C ARG A 765 6.06 0.98 10.41
N VAL A 766 6.21 -0.01 11.29
CA VAL A 766 5.87 0.05 12.71
C VAL A 766 7.10 -0.36 13.50
N LYS A 767 7.51 0.44 14.48
CA LYS A 767 8.64 0.11 15.34
C LYS A 767 8.13 -0.64 16.57
N VAL A 768 8.55 -1.89 16.71
CA VAL A 768 8.18 -2.76 17.83
C VAL A 768 9.24 -2.67 18.92
N LEU A 769 8.85 -2.19 20.10
CA LEU A 769 9.68 -2.12 21.28
C LEU A 769 9.74 -3.48 22.01
N PRO A 770 10.78 -3.72 22.84
CA PRO A 770 10.85 -4.88 23.71
C PRO A 770 9.63 -5.01 24.61
N LYS A 771 9.37 -6.21 25.13
CA LYS A 771 8.30 -6.44 26.11
C LYS A 771 8.45 -5.45 27.27
N LEU A 772 7.36 -4.77 27.64
CA LEU A 772 7.34 -3.76 28.72
C LEU A 772 6.41 -4.17 29.85
N ALA A 773 6.64 -3.63 31.04
CA ALA A 773 5.82 -3.92 32.21
C ALA A 773 4.35 -3.51 31.99
N ARG A 774 3.41 -4.22 32.60
CA ARG A 774 1.96 -3.98 32.47
C ARG A 774 1.33 -3.76 33.83
N VAL A 775 0.92 -2.53 34.11
CA VAL A 775 0.27 -2.16 35.37
C VAL A 775 -1.20 -1.87 35.16
N TYR A 776 -2.04 -2.35 36.07
CA TYR A 776 -3.47 -2.00 36.15
C TYR A 776 -3.84 -1.59 37.58
N LEU A 777 -5.02 -1.00 37.74
CA LEU A 777 -5.51 -0.44 38.99
C LEU A 777 -6.77 -1.16 39.45
N GLU A 778 -6.82 -1.53 40.73
CA GLU A 778 -8.02 -2.02 41.40
C GLU A 778 -8.45 -1.01 42.46
N CYS A 779 -9.76 -0.85 42.66
CA CYS A 779 -10.31 0.11 43.61
C CYS A 779 -11.33 -0.58 44.52
N SER A 780 -11.34 -0.21 45.80
CA SER A 780 -12.31 -0.68 46.79
C SER A 780 -13.74 -0.15 46.57
N LEU A 781 -13.92 0.86 45.73
CA LEU A 781 -15.22 1.44 45.39
C LEU A 781 -16.04 0.51 44.47
N PRO A 782 -17.38 0.58 44.53
CA PRO A 782 -18.23 -0.18 43.62
C PRO A 782 -17.98 0.24 42.17
N ARG A 783 -18.03 -0.74 41.27
CA ARG A 783 -17.91 -0.54 39.83
C ARG A 783 -19.20 0.09 39.32
N ALA A 784 -19.09 1.21 38.61
CA ALA A 784 -20.23 1.84 37.97
C ALA A 784 -20.86 0.88 36.92
N PRO A 785 -22.16 1.00 36.62
CA PRO A 785 -22.78 0.24 35.53
C PRO A 785 -22.10 0.56 34.20
N ILE A 786 -21.52 -0.46 33.56
CA ILE A 786 -20.75 -0.35 32.33
C ILE A 786 -21.73 -0.27 31.15
N GLU A 787 -21.68 0.81 30.36
CA GLU A 787 -22.18 0.76 28.97
C GLU A 787 -21.16 -0.03 28.13
N GLU A 788 -21.64 -0.99 27.32
CA GLU A 788 -20.85 -2.03 26.64
C GLU A 788 -19.72 -1.53 25.70
N GLU A 789 -19.53 -0.22 25.54
CA GLU A 789 -18.51 0.38 24.66
C GLU A 789 -17.25 0.91 25.38
N ASN A 790 -17.23 1.03 26.72
CA ASN A 790 -16.07 1.55 27.47
C ASN A 790 -15.41 0.49 28.35
N ASP A 791 -14.25 0.00 27.91
CA ASP A 791 -13.48 -1.11 28.49
C ASP A 791 -12.55 -0.66 29.65
N GLU A 792 -13.03 0.20 30.56
CA GLU A 792 -12.30 0.57 31.78
C GLU A 792 -13.19 0.46 33.04
N PRO A 793 -12.67 -0.02 34.18
CA PRO A 793 -13.44 -0.05 35.43
C PRO A 793 -13.62 1.39 35.97
N SER A 794 -14.73 2.06 35.66
CA SER A 794 -15.07 3.34 36.29
C SER A 794 -15.68 3.09 37.67
N ALA A 795 -15.04 3.56 38.74
CA ALA A 795 -15.55 3.44 40.09
C ALA A 795 -16.53 4.58 40.42
N GLU A 796 -17.55 4.33 41.23
CA GLU A 796 -18.52 5.36 41.66
C GLU A 796 -18.57 5.51 43.19
N ALA A 797 -18.73 6.73 43.67
CA ALA A 797 -18.99 7.03 45.08
C ALA A 797 -20.10 8.08 45.23
N VAL A 798 -20.96 7.92 46.23
CA VAL A 798 -21.95 8.92 46.64
C VAL A 798 -21.56 9.45 48.01
N VAL A 799 -21.36 10.76 48.12
CA VAL A 799 -20.82 11.42 49.32
C VAL A 799 -21.71 12.58 49.71
N TYR A 800 -22.08 12.68 50.99
CA TYR A 800 -22.82 13.85 51.48
C TYR A 800 -21.88 15.02 51.78
N SER A 801 -22.30 16.26 51.52
CA SER A 801 -21.52 17.47 51.82
C SER A 801 -21.11 17.49 53.30
N GLY A 802 -19.80 17.48 53.55
CA GLY A 802 -19.19 17.42 54.88
C GLY A 802 -18.72 16.04 55.34
N GLN A 803 -19.11 14.97 54.65
CA GLN A 803 -18.77 13.59 55.02
C GLN A 803 -17.35 13.23 54.56
N LYS A 804 -16.69 12.33 55.28
CA LYS A 804 -15.39 11.76 54.93
C LYS A 804 -15.54 10.25 54.69
N PHE A 805 -15.00 9.76 53.57
CA PHE A 805 -14.94 8.33 53.27
C PHE A 805 -13.49 7.86 53.08
N ASP A 806 -13.18 6.69 53.61
CA ASP A 806 -11.86 6.07 53.53
C ASP A 806 -11.90 4.88 52.57
N HIS A 807 -11.04 4.89 51.56
CA HIS A 807 -10.98 3.89 50.50
C HIS A 807 -9.53 3.53 50.16
N THR A 808 -9.34 2.42 49.46
CA THR A 808 -8.04 1.97 48.98
C THR A 808 -8.02 1.75 47.47
N ILE A 809 -6.87 2.06 46.86
CA ILE A 809 -6.51 1.76 45.47
C ILE A 809 -5.29 0.84 45.47
N THR A 810 -5.35 -0.24 44.71
CA THR A 810 -4.24 -1.20 44.58
C THR A 810 -3.64 -1.11 43.18
N VAL A 811 -2.35 -0.79 43.12
CA VAL A 811 -1.56 -0.77 41.89
C VAL A 811 -0.95 -2.15 41.69
N VAL A 812 -1.32 -2.85 40.61
CA VAL A 812 -0.90 -4.24 40.37
C VAL A 812 -0.05 -4.34 39.12
N ASN A 813 1.17 -4.86 39.24
CA ASN A 813 2.00 -5.26 38.11
C ASN A 813 1.59 -6.66 37.64
N SER A 814 1.00 -6.78 36.46
CA SER A 814 0.59 -8.05 35.84
C SER A 814 1.68 -8.74 35.01
N SER A 815 2.87 -8.16 34.95
CA SER A 815 3.96 -8.62 34.09
C SER A 815 5.08 -9.30 34.86
N ASP A 816 5.90 -10.02 34.12
CA ASP A 816 7.15 -10.63 34.56
C ASP A 816 8.33 -9.64 34.63
N ILE A 817 8.09 -8.37 34.34
CA ILE A 817 9.10 -7.30 34.29
C ILE A 817 8.91 -6.39 35.51
N PRO A 818 9.97 -6.08 36.28
CA PRO A 818 9.87 -5.16 37.39
C PRO A 818 9.65 -3.72 36.91
N VAL A 819 8.95 -2.93 37.72
CA VAL A 819 8.73 -1.50 37.51
C VAL A 819 9.68 -0.74 38.42
N ARG A 820 10.64 -0.03 37.82
CA ARG A 820 11.70 0.69 38.53
C ARG A 820 11.21 1.96 39.21
N TYR A 821 10.24 2.63 38.59
CA TYR A 821 9.66 3.86 39.10
C TYR A 821 8.16 3.86 38.82
N CYS A 822 7.34 3.97 39.85
CA CYS A 822 5.89 4.10 39.76
C CYS A 822 5.46 5.33 40.56
N GLY A 823 4.87 6.33 39.89
CA GLY A 823 4.36 7.54 40.51
C GLY A 823 2.84 7.66 40.31
N VAL A 824 2.12 7.99 41.37
CA VAL A 824 0.66 8.13 41.35
C VAL A 824 0.30 9.61 41.45
N LYS A 825 -0.48 10.11 40.48
CA LYS A 825 -1.01 11.47 40.46
C LYS A 825 -2.53 11.42 40.44
N ILE A 826 -3.17 12.26 41.24
CA ILE A 826 -4.63 12.44 41.19
C ILE A 826 -4.92 13.68 40.36
N TRP A 827 -5.67 13.52 39.28
CA TRP A 827 -6.31 14.62 38.58
C TRP A 827 -7.72 14.79 39.14
N GLN A 828 -8.06 15.98 39.62
CA GLN A 828 -9.34 16.27 40.27
C GLN A 828 -9.67 17.76 40.13
N PRO A 829 -10.95 18.17 40.28
CA PRO A 829 -11.34 19.57 40.27
C PRO A 829 -10.60 20.37 41.35
N VAL A 830 -10.26 21.62 41.03
CA VAL A 830 -9.59 22.52 41.99
C VAL A 830 -10.64 23.08 42.95
N VAL A 831 -10.48 22.76 44.24
CA VAL A 831 -11.33 23.24 45.32
C VAL A 831 -10.70 24.50 45.95
N GLN A 832 -11.48 25.57 46.08
CA GLN A 832 -11.06 26.80 46.73
C GLN A 832 -11.57 26.85 48.16
N GLY A 833 -10.65 26.82 49.14
CA GLY A 833 -11.00 26.80 50.56
C GLY A 833 -11.44 25.40 51.01
N GLY A 834 -10.67 24.78 51.92
CA GLY A 834 -10.96 23.45 52.45
C GLY A 834 -10.18 22.29 51.79
N PRO A 835 -10.46 21.03 52.17
CA PRO A 835 -9.73 19.86 51.66
C PRO A 835 -10.03 19.61 50.17
N PRO A 836 -9.09 18.99 49.42
CA PRO A 836 -9.36 18.55 48.05
C PRO A 836 -10.39 17.42 48.04
N LEU A 837 -11.03 17.19 46.90
CA LEU A 837 -12.04 16.13 46.73
C LEU A 837 -11.50 14.75 47.11
N ILE A 838 -10.27 14.43 46.70
CA ILE A 838 -9.54 13.21 47.03
C ILE A 838 -8.16 13.58 47.58
N ARG A 839 -7.76 12.95 48.69
CA ARG A 839 -6.41 13.07 49.27
C ARG A 839 -5.82 11.69 49.56
N LEU A 840 -4.55 11.49 49.23
CA LEU A 840 -3.78 10.31 49.65
C LEU A 840 -3.33 10.44 51.11
N ASP A 841 -3.20 9.32 51.82
CA ASP A 841 -2.73 9.33 53.22
C ASP A 841 -1.22 9.65 53.29
N ASP A 842 -0.84 10.63 54.13
CA ASP A 842 0.53 11.17 54.24
C ASP A 842 1.53 10.16 54.85
N SER A 843 1.03 9.06 55.44
CA SER A 843 1.89 8.02 56.03
C SER A 843 2.58 7.11 55.00
N GLU A 844 2.16 7.16 53.72
CA GLU A 844 2.67 6.29 52.65
C GLU A 844 3.57 7.03 51.63
N THR A 845 3.79 8.34 51.81
CA THR A 845 4.57 9.21 50.89
C THR A 845 6.07 9.28 51.19
N HIS A 846 6.55 8.71 52.30
CA HIS A 846 7.98 8.64 52.62
C HIS A 846 8.64 7.39 52.02
N ALA A 847 8.92 7.42 50.72
CA ALA A 847 9.92 6.53 50.13
C ALA A 847 11.34 7.07 50.42
N PRO A 848 12.36 6.20 50.59
CA PRO A 848 13.73 6.65 50.83
C PRO A 848 14.25 7.48 49.65
N GLU A 849 14.89 8.61 49.95
CA GLU A 849 15.60 9.44 48.96
C GLU A 849 16.58 8.59 48.16
N LEU A 850 16.20 8.21 46.93
CA LEU A 850 17.10 7.65 45.94
C LEU A 850 17.79 8.81 45.23
N GLU A 851 19.06 9.03 45.56
CA GLU A 851 19.96 10.03 45.00
C GLU A 851 20.14 9.85 43.47
N ALA A 852 19.23 10.37 42.62
CA ALA A 852 19.50 10.56 41.18
C ALA A 852 18.44 11.31 40.34
N PHE A 853 17.29 11.76 40.87
CA PHE A 853 16.28 12.45 40.06
C PHE A 853 15.80 13.74 40.73
N ASP A 854 15.92 14.87 40.01
CA ASP A 854 15.46 16.19 40.45
C ASP A 854 14.03 16.15 40.99
N THR A 855 13.90 16.53 42.25
CA THR A 855 12.69 16.64 43.06
C THR A 855 11.87 17.87 42.66
N ALA A 856 11.28 17.85 41.47
CA ALA A 856 10.31 18.87 41.03
C ALA A 856 8.87 18.32 40.95
N ASP A 857 8.68 17.01 40.87
CA ASP A 857 7.37 16.36 40.85
C ASP A 857 7.13 15.61 42.18
N ASP A 858 6.27 16.15 43.03
CA ASP A 858 5.76 15.54 44.27
C ASP A 858 4.99 14.23 43.96
N LEU A 859 5.69 13.12 43.72
CA LEU A 859 5.10 11.80 43.48
C LEU A 859 5.65 10.79 44.48
N SER A 860 4.76 10.08 45.18
CA SER A 860 5.11 8.89 45.96
C SER A 860 5.68 7.84 45.01
N SER A 861 7.01 7.71 44.99
CA SER A 861 7.70 6.79 44.11
C SER A 861 7.98 5.46 44.82
N PHE A 862 7.48 4.37 44.26
CA PHE A 862 7.75 3.02 44.75
C PHE A 862 8.09 2.05 43.62
N ILE A 863 8.79 0.97 43.97
CA ILE A 863 9.18 -0.12 43.07
C ILE A 863 8.11 -1.22 43.14
N LEU A 864 7.74 -1.80 42.01
CA LEU A 864 6.87 -2.98 41.95
C LEU A 864 7.63 -4.16 41.36
N GLU A 865 7.76 -5.22 42.13
CA GLU A 865 8.28 -6.51 41.68
C GLU A 865 7.36 -7.15 40.62
N PRO A 866 7.85 -8.13 39.84
CA PRO A 866 7.03 -8.91 38.93
C PRO A 866 5.85 -9.56 39.65
N ASN A 867 4.63 -9.43 39.10
CA ASN A 867 3.38 -9.90 39.73
C ASN A 867 3.11 -9.32 41.14
N GLY A 868 3.79 -8.23 41.51
CA GLY A 868 3.61 -7.54 42.79
C GLY A 868 2.48 -6.51 42.76
N SER A 869 1.94 -6.20 43.94
CA SER A 869 0.93 -5.15 44.11
C SER A 869 1.27 -4.24 45.27
N LYS A 870 0.86 -2.97 45.18
CA LYS A 870 0.97 -1.99 46.25
C LYS A 870 -0.40 -1.36 46.50
N GLU A 871 -0.89 -1.49 47.73
CA GLU A 871 -2.11 -0.82 48.18
C GLU A 871 -1.76 0.58 48.68
N LEU A 872 -2.60 1.56 48.32
CA LEU A 872 -2.52 2.95 48.73
C LEU A 872 -3.86 3.38 49.33
N LYS A 873 -3.83 4.06 50.48
CA LYS A 873 -5.03 4.58 51.14
C LYS A 873 -5.35 6.01 50.69
N PHE A 874 -6.62 6.29 50.45
CA PHE A 874 -7.10 7.62 50.11
C PHE A 874 -8.42 7.97 50.81
N HIS A 875 -8.66 9.27 50.93
CA HIS A 875 -9.83 9.85 51.54
C HIS A 875 -10.62 10.64 50.51
N ILE A 876 -11.93 10.43 50.43
CA ILE A 876 -12.86 11.26 49.66
C ILE A 876 -13.55 12.23 50.63
N PHE A 877 -13.52 13.51 50.32
CA PHE A 877 -14.16 14.56 51.11
C PHE A 877 -15.42 15.08 50.40
N GLY A 878 -16.54 15.09 51.10
CA GLY A 878 -17.76 15.76 50.66
C GLY A 878 -17.57 17.27 50.71
N ILE A 879 -17.12 17.86 49.61
CA ILE A 879 -16.93 19.31 49.53
C ILE A 879 -18.27 20.06 49.36
N ASP A 880 -18.23 21.38 49.52
CA ASP A 880 -19.35 22.24 49.14
C ASP A 880 -19.45 22.29 47.60
N PRO A 881 -20.58 21.93 46.98
CA PRO A 881 -20.75 22.00 45.53
C PRO A 881 -20.43 23.37 44.93
N THR A 882 -20.48 24.45 45.72
CA THR A 882 -20.21 25.82 45.26
C THR A 882 -18.73 26.23 45.34
N SER A 883 -17.87 25.41 45.96
CA SER A 883 -16.46 25.74 46.24
C SER A 883 -15.46 25.36 45.14
N THR A 884 -15.91 24.75 44.05
CA THR A 884 -15.05 24.36 42.91
C THR A 884 -14.93 25.52 41.91
N ALA A 885 -13.72 25.82 41.44
CA ALA A 885 -13.54 26.69 40.28
C ALA A 885 -14.06 25.98 39.02
N ASP A 886 -14.82 26.67 38.17
CA ASP A 886 -15.47 26.12 36.96
C ASP A 886 -14.61 25.10 36.21
N ASP A 887 -15.25 24.02 35.77
CA ASP A 887 -14.66 22.89 35.06
C ASP A 887 -13.79 23.38 33.90
N LEU A 888 -12.47 23.45 34.11
CA LEU A 888 -11.50 23.80 33.09
C LEU A 888 -11.39 22.62 32.11
N SER A 889 -12.38 22.50 31.23
CA SER A 889 -12.29 21.73 30.00
C SER A 889 -11.34 22.46 29.06
N ASP A 890 -10.08 22.06 29.03
CA ASP A 890 -9.24 22.02 27.83
C ASP A 890 -7.90 21.37 28.18
N GLU A 891 -7.51 20.35 27.40
CA GLU A 891 -6.35 19.47 27.59
C GLU A 891 -4.96 20.19 27.52
N GLU A 892 -4.91 21.51 27.37
CA GLU A 892 -3.67 22.28 27.37
C GLU A 892 -3.45 23.02 28.70
N LYS A 893 -2.85 22.32 29.67
CA LYS A 893 -1.86 22.86 30.64
C LYS A 893 -1.41 21.77 31.61
N VAL A 894 -0.65 20.80 31.09
CA VAL A 894 0.42 20.20 31.90
C VAL A 894 1.67 21.02 31.65
N LEU A 895 1.71 22.19 32.28
CA LEU A 895 2.91 22.96 32.53
C LEU A 895 2.93 23.21 34.03
N GLU A 896 4.02 22.76 34.66
CA GLU A 896 4.37 23.00 36.04
C GLU A 896 4.04 24.42 36.46
N SER A 897 3.72 24.56 37.73
CA SER A 897 3.56 25.80 38.45
C SER A 897 4.85 26.66 38.45
N VAL A 898 5.26 27.22 37.32
CA VAL A 898 6.07 28.45 37.17
C VAL A 898 5.78 29.05 35.77
N VAL A 899 5.33 30.30 35.71
CA VAL A 899 4.97 31.03 34.45
C VAL A 899 6.21 31.68 33.81
N PRO A 900 6.24 31.90 32.47
CA PRO A 900 6.05 33.27 31.94
C PRO A 900 5.09 33.41 30.74
N LEU A 901 4.49 34.60 30.66
CA LEU A 901 3.47 35.10 29.74
C LEU A 901 3.84 35.07 28.24
N ALA A 902 2.82 35.02 27.39
CA ALA A 902 2.74 35.90 26.21
C ALA A 902 1.27 36.31 25.91
N ASN A 903 1.10 37.61 25.65
CA ASN A 903 -0.14 38.33 25.38
C ASN A 903 -1.04 37.69 24.32
N THR A 904 -2.35 37.64 24.60
CA THR A 904 -3.38 37.95 23.61
C THR A 904 -4.43 38.85 24.25
N GLN A 905 -4.71 39.96 23.58
CA GLN A 905 -5.71 40.94 23.97
C GLN A 905 -7.10 40.32 23.77
N SER A 906 -7.80 40.02 24.86
CA SER A 906 -9.26 39.93 24.85
C SER A 906 -9.83 41.17 25.53
N ILE A 907 -10.56 41.96 24.74
CA ILE A 907 -11.31 43.14 25.12
C ILE A 907 -12.26 42.78 26.29
N PRO A 908 -12.28 43.51 27.42
CA PRO A 908 -13.28 43.28 28.45
C PRO A 908 -14.63 43.80 27.95
N ASN A 909 -15.63 42.93 27.90
CA ASN A 909 -17.02 43.32 27.69
C ASN A 909 -17.52 44.02 28.97
N PRO A 910 -17.98 45.28 28.94
CA PRO A 910 -18.33 46.03 30.16
C PRO A 910 -19.73 45.73 30.75
N GLU A 911 -20.41 44.67 30.32
CA GLU A 911 -21.81 44.41 30.67
C GLU A 911 -22.06 43.02 31.29
N ALA A 912 -21.22 42.63 32.25
CA ALA A 912 -21.59 41.55 33.17
C ALA A 912 -22.06 42.19 34.49
N GLU A 913 -23.38 42.31 34.64
CA GLU A 913 -24.01 42.56 35.94
C GLU A 913 -23.61 41.46 36.94
N PRO A 914 -23.42 41.77 38.23
CA PRO A 914 -23.19 40.76 39.24
C PRO A 914 -24.52 40.14 39.68
N ASN A 915 -24.53 38.81 39.79
CA ASN A 915 -25.57 37.95 40.37
C ASN A 915 -26.66 37.46 39.41
N ASP A 916 -26.37 36.33 38.76
CA ASP A 916 -27.32 35.22 38.79
C ASP A 916 -26.62 34.05 39.48
N MET A 917 -27.05 33.75 40.70
CA MET A 917 -26.71 32.51 41.39
C MET A 917 -27.41 31.38 40.63
N ASP A 918 -26.65 30.62 39.84
CA ASP A 918 -27.17 29.46 39.13
C ASP A 918 -27.87 28.51 40.11
N LEU A 919 -29.19 28.48 39.98
CA LEU A 919 -30.08 27.54 40.65
C LEU A 919 -29.85 26.14 40.06
N ILE A 920 -28.87 25.41 40.59
CA ILE A 920 -28.76 23.96 40.35
C ILE A 920 -29.95 23.29 41.05
N PRO A 921 -30.78 22.48 40.36
CA PRO A 921 -31.86 21.73 40.99
C PRO A 921 -31.33 20.79 42.08
N PHE A 922 -32.18 20.51 43.07
CA PHE A 922 -31.92 19.80 44.34
C PHE A 922 -31.45 18.32 44.24
N THR A 923 -30.66 17.92 43.24
CA THR A 923 -30.27 16.52 42.98
C THR A 923 -28.77 16.20 43.13
N GLY A 924 -27.96 17.12 43.67
CA GLY A 924 -26.52 16.90 43.88
C GLY A 924 -25.65 17.22 42.64
N ARG A 925 -24.33 17.30 42.84
CA ARG A 925 -23.33 17.64 41.79
C ARG A 925 -22.44 16.43 41.52
N LEU A 926 -22.34 16.01 40.25
CA LEU A 926 -21.42 14.95 39.80
C LEU A 926 -20.06 15.56 39.48
N LEU A 927 -19.00 15.05 40.10
CA LEU A 927 -17.61 15.43 39.84
C LEU A 927 -16.81 14.20 39.38
N THR A 928 -15.85 14.40 38.48
CA THR A 928 -14.96 13.33 38.00
C THR A 928 -13.53 13.58 38.46
N ALA A 929 -12.86 12.53 38.93
CA ALA A 929 -11.44 12.55 39.27
C ALA A 929 -10.75 11.30 38.71
N ASP A 930 -9.47 11.40 38.38
CA ASP A 930 -8.71 10.32 37.76
C ASP A 930 -7.44 10.01 38.56
N PHE A 931 -7.25 8.75 38.92
CA PHE A 931 -5.95 8.25 39.35
C PHE A 931 -5.10 7.95 38.12
N ILE A 932 -4.01 8.69 37.95
CA ILE A 932 -3.06 8.54 36.84
C ILE A 932 -1.77 7.97 37.40
N VAL A 933 -1.46 6.74 37.05
CA VAL A 933 -0.22 6.06 37.43
C VAL A 933 0.76 6.09 36.28
N ARG A 934 1.89 6.77 36.46
CA ARG A 934 3.01 6.79 35.50
C ARG A 934 4.07 5.83 35.98
N TYR A 935 4.49 4.91 35.11
CA TYR A 935 5.42 3.87 35.49
C TYR A 935 6.49 3.59 34.44
N HIS A 936 7.71 3.34 34.90
CA HIS A 936 8.87 3.03 34.07
C HIS A 936 9.23 1.56 34.19
N SER A 937 9.30 0.88 33.05
CA SER A 937 9.78 -0.51 33.00
C SER A 937 11.29 -0.54 33.28
N ASP A 938 11.77 -1.54 34.01
CA ASP A 938 13.21 -1.73 34.25
C ASP A 938 13.93 -2.35 33.04
N ILE A 939 13.72 -1.75 31.86
CA ILE A 939 14.29 -2.13 30.58
C ILE A 939 14.74 -0.85 29.89
N THR A 940 15.98 -0.83 29.43
CA THR A 940 16.56 0.28 28.67
C THR A 940 16.72 -0.07 27.21
N SER A 941 16.52 0.91 26.32
CA SER A 941 16.88 0.79 24.90
C SER A 941 18.40 0.65 24.74
N ASP A 942 18.85 0.22 23.55
CA ASP A 942 20.28 0.17 23.19
C ASP A 942 21.00 1.53 23.37
N ASP A 943 20.28 2.64 23.17
CA ASP A 943 20.76 4.02 23.37
C ASP A 943 20.66 4.50 24.85
N GLY A 944 20.31 3.61 25.78
CA GLY A 944 20.16 3.90 27.21
C GLY A 944 18.88 4.66 27.60
N HIS A 945 17.91 4.80 26.70
CA HIS A 945 16.61 5.43 26.97
C HIS A 945 15.71 4.53 27.83
N SER A 946 14.87 5.13 28.69
CA SER A 946 13.87 4.40 29.49
C SER A 946 12.48 4.47 28.85
N PHE A 947 11.64 3.47 29.13
CA PHE A 947 10.27 3.41 28.61
C PHE A 947 9.25 3.70 29.72
N GLU A 948 8.44 4.73 29.50
CA GLU A 948 7.33 5.13 30.38
C GLU A 948 5.98 4.65 29.81
N ARG A 949 5.08 4.20 30.68
CA ARG A 949 3.66 3.97 30.39
C ARG A 949 2.78 4.69 31.41
N LYS A 950 1.52 4.91 31.05
CA LYS A 950 0.53 5.56 31.91
C LYS A 950 -0.71 4.67 32.00
N CYS A 951 -1.23 4.48 33.20
CA CYS A 951 -2.51 3.83 33.45
C CYS A 951 -3.44 4.84 34.15
N LYS A 952 -4.72 4.79 33.83
CA LYS A 952 -5.74 5.71 34.34
C LYS A 952 -6.86 4.90 35.00
N LEU A 953 -7.38 5.40 36.12
CA LEU A 953 -8.60 4.91 36.74
C LEU A 953 -9.53 6.11 37.00
N PRO A 954 -10.60 6.28 36.21
CA PRO A 954 -11.59 7.32 36.43
C PRO A 954 -12.54 6.97 37.59
N ILE A 955 -12.86 7.97 38.40
CA ILE A 955 -13.78 7.89 39.53
C ILE A 955 -14.85 8.98 39.41
N ALA A 956 -16.10 8.57 39.44
CA ALA A 956 -17.27 9.45 39.48
C ALA A 956 -17.73 9.63 40.94
N ILE A 957 -17.85 10.88 41.39
CA ILE A 957 -18.25 11.22 42.76
C ILE A 957 -19.49 12.11 42.73
N SER A 958 -20.60 11.61 43.26
CA SER A 958 -21.87 12.35 43.39
C SER A 958 -21.97 13.00 44.77
N ILE A 959 -21.93 14.34 44.82
CA ILE A 959 -22.04 15.11 46.06
C ILE A 959 -23.49 15.48 46.33
N ILE A 960 -24.05 15.00 47.44
CA ILE A 960 -25.41 15.32 47.89
C ILE A 960 -25.37 16.34 49.04
N PRO A 961 -26.01 17.51 48.94
CA PRO A 961 -26.10 18.47 50.04
C PRO A 961 -26.79 17.87 51.27
N ALA A 962 -26.08 17.76 52.39
CA ALA A 962 -26.65 17.41 53.70
C ALA A 962 -26.83 18.66 54.57
N VAL A 963 -25.72 19.18 55.10
CA VAL A 963 -25.69 20.42 55.87
C VAL A 963 -24.69 21.36 55.21
N THR A 964 -25.14 22.54 54.79
CA THR A 964 -24.35 23.50 54.02
C THR A 964 -24.37 24.88 54.66
N VAL A 965 -23.44 25.74 54.26
CA VAL A 965 -23.40 27.15 54.66
C VAL A 965 -24.19 27.98 53.65
N SER A 966 -25.21 28.70 54.09
CA SER A 966 -26.03 29.56 53.21
C SER A 966 -25.59 31.02 53.23
N ALA A 967 -25.09 31.52 54.36
CA ALA A 967 -24.58 32.89 54.51
C ALA A 967 -23.60 32.98 55.67
N TRP A 968 -22.82 34.06 55.71
CA TRP A 968 -21.88 34.31 56.80
C TRP A 968 -21.61 35.79 57.02
N HIS A 969 -21.26 36.18 58.25
CA HIS A 969 -20.94 37.54 58.65
C HIS A 969 -19.80 37.56 59.68
N VAL A 970 -19.01 38.63 59.71
CA VAL A 970 -18.00 38.88 60.76
C VAL A 970 -18.47 40.05 61.61
N LEU A 971 -18.65 39.80 62.91
CA LEU A 971 -19.09 40.80 63.88
C LEU A 971 -17.97 41.12 64.89
N PRO A 972 -17.98 42.29 65.53
CA PRO A 972 -17.08 42.60 66.65
C PRO A 972 -17.21 41.57 67.77
N GLY A 973 -16.08 41.10 68.32
CA GLY A 973 -16.04 40.13 69.41
C GLY A 973 -15.99 40.76 70.80
N ASP A 974 -15.77 39.93 71.82
CA ASP A 974 -15.73 40.36 73.23
C ASP A 974 -14.51 41.24 73.58
N SER A 975 -13.55 41.36 72.67
CA SER A 975 -12.35 42.18 72.81
C SER A 975 -11.94 42.83 71.47
N PRO A 976 -11.13 43.90 71.50
CA PRO A 976 -10.54 44.55 70.33
C PRO A 976 -9.88 43.60 69.33
N PHE A 977 -9.35 42.47 69.81
CA PHE A 977 -8.56 41.50 69.03
C PHE A 977 -9.31 40.19 68.76
N SER A 978 -10.65 40.19 68.90
CA SER A 978 -11.50 39.04 68.64
C SER A 978 -12.71 39.43 67.79
N ARG A 979 -13.22 38.49 67.00
CA ARG A 979 -14.40 38.66 66.13
C ARG A 979 -15.32 37.45 66.24
N TYR A 980 -16.62 37.66 66.13
CA TYR A 980 -17.58 36.57 65.95
C TYR A 980 -17.72 36.28 64.45
N ILE A 981 -17.36 35.06 64.05
CA ILE A 981 -17.69 34.51 62.73
C ILE A 981 -19.06 33.87 62.86
N VAL A 982 -20.05 34.50 62.26
CA VAL A 982 -21.45 34.07 62.31
C VAL A 982 -21.76 33.32 61.02
N VAL A 983 -22.03 32.02 61.13
CA VAL A 983 -22.29 31.14 59.98
C VAL A 983 -23.77 30.72 60.00
N ASP A 984 -24.49 30.99 58.92
CA ASP A 984 -25.86 30.52 58.72
C ASP A 984 -25.78 29.12 58.09
N VAL A 985 -26.09 28.10 58.89
CA VAL A 985 -26.01 26.67 58.57
C VAL A 985 -27.41 26.16 58.21
N THR A 986 -27.57 25.60 57.01
CA THR A 986 -28.84 25.11 56.50
C THR A 986 -28.87 23.59 56.45
N ASN A 987 -29.91 22.98 57.01
CA ASN A 987 -30.15 21.53 56.89
C ASN A 987 -30.95 21.26 55.61
N SER A 988 -30.30 20.68 54.61
CA SER A 988 -30.90 20.35 53.31
C SER A 988 -31.58 18.97 53.29
N THR A 989 -31.55 18.22 54.39
CA THR A 989 -32.14 16.88 54.48
C THR A 989 -33.60 16.90 54.94
N GLU A 990 -34.26 15.74 54.91
CA GLU A 990 -35.64 15.53 55.41
C GLU A 990 -35.70 15.15 56.90
N HIS A 991 -34.56 15.11 57.58
CA HIS A 991 -34.44 14.68 58.98
C HIS A 991 -33.75 15.75 59.82
N ASP A 992 -33.96 15.74 61.14
CA ASP A 992 -33.30 16.65 62.06
C ASP A 992 -31.78 16.43 62.05
N ALA A 993 -31.02 17.53 61.96
CA ALA A 993 -29.56 17.53 62.06
C ALA A 993 -29.11 18.05 63.44
N GLU A 994 -28.28 17.31 64.15
CA GLU A 994 -27.60 17.73 65.38
C GLU A 994 -26.28 18.44 65.01
N LEU A 995 -26.15 19.71 65.34
CA LEU A 995 -24.93 20.50 65.19
C LEU A 995 -24.14 20.54 66.50
N VAL A 996 -22.83 20.31 66.42
CA VAL A 996 -21.87 20.42 67.53
C VAL A 996 -20.80 21.45 67.17
N TYR A 997 -20.64 22.49 67.99
CA TYR A 997 -19.65 23.56 67.76
C TYR A 997 -19.05 24.09 69.08
N SER A 998 -17.97 24.88 69.00
CA SER A 998 -17.28 25.48 70.15
C SER A 998 -16.95 24.46 71.27
N ASN A 999 -16.41 23.31 70.88
CA ASN A 999 -15.94 22.21 71.73
C ASN A 999 -16.97 21.55 72.68
N SER A 1000 -18.26 21.92 72.66
CA SER A 1000 -19.32 21.24 73.43
C SER A 1000 -20.75 21.77 73.24
N ARG A 1001 -20.98 22.85 72.49
CA ARG A 1001 -22.33 23.39 72.28
C ARG A 1001 -23.07 22.52 71.28
N ARG A 1002 -24.31 22.15 71.59
CA ARG A 1002 -25.17 21.31 70.75
C ARG A 1002 -26.44 22.05 70.39
N MET A 1003 -26.89 21.91 69.15
CA MET A 1003 -28.14 22.51 68.66
C MET A 1003 -28.80 21.57 67.64
N TYR A 1004 -30.12 21.60 67.54
CA TYR A 1004 -30.86 20.85 66.51
C TYR A 1004 -31.36 21.81 65.43
N VAL A 1005 -31.21 21.42 64.17
CA VAL A 1005 -31.73 22.16 63.00
C VAL A 1005 -32.76 21.28 62.29
N LEU A 1006 -34.00 21.76 62.24
CA LEU A 1006 -35.10 21.05 61.60
C LEU A 1006 -34.90 20.93 60.08
N PRO A 1007 -35.62 20.01 59.41
CA PRO A 1007 -35.51 19.82 57.97
C PRO A 1007 -35.81 21.12 57.21
N LYS A 1008 -34.94 21.46 56.25
CA LYS A 1008 -35.05 22.66 55.39
C LYS A 1008 -35.00 24.00 56.14
N GLU A 1009 -34.59 24.02 57.41
CA GLU A 1009 -34.37 25.26 58.17
C GLU A 1009 -32.91 25.70 58.16
N THR A 1010 -32.72 27.00 58.41
CA THR A 1010 -31.42 27.65 58.57
C THR A 1010 -31.23 28.10 60.01
N CYS A 1011 -30.07 27.83 60.57
CA CYS A 1011 -29.68 28.19 61.92
C CYS A 1011 -28.42 29.05 61.91
N ARG A 1012 -28.40 30.11 62.73
CA ARG A 1012 -27.27 31.01 62.88
C ARG A 1012 -26.33 30.58 64.00
N VAL A 1013 -25.07 30.26 63.64
CA VAL A 1013 -24.04 29.76 64.57
C VAL A 1013 -22.94 30.81 64.76
N PRO A 1014 -22.90 31.52 65.90
CA PRO A 1014 -21.81 32.47 66.21
C PRO A 1014 -20.60 31.74 66.81
N ILE A 1015 -19.42 31.95 66.21
CA ILE A 1015 -18.14 31.37 66.64
C ILE A 1015 -17.16 32.50 66.97
N LEU A 1016 -16.70 32.55 68.22
CA LEU A 1016 -15.69 33.51 68.64
C LEU A 1016 -14.30 33.07 68.13
N SER A 1017 -13.67 33.91 67.32
CA SER A 1017 -12.31 33.71 66.81
C SER A 1017 -11.41 34.88 67.21
N PRO A 1018 -10.18 34.63 67.73
CA PRO A 1018 -9.17 35.67 67.83
C PRO A 1018 -8.73 36.12 66.43
N CYS A 1019 -8.34 37.39 66.30
CA CYS A 1019 -7.70 37.91 65.08
C CYS A 1019 -6.32 37.27 64.88
N CYS A 1020 -5.94 37.02 63.63
CA CYS A 1020 -4.68 36.40 63.24
C CYS A 1020 -3.50 37.36 63.46
N SER A 1021 -2.54 36.98 64.31
CA SER A 1021 -1.31 37.74 64.56
C SER A 1021 -0.22 37.52 63.50
N ASP A 1022 -0.32 36.44 62.71
CA ASP A 1022 0.71 36.04 61.74
C ASP A 1022 0.65 36.85 60.44
N VAL A 1023 -0.39 37.67 60.27
CA VAL A 1023 -0.58 38.57 59.14
C VAL A 1023 -0.75 39.97 59.68
N THR A 1024 0.01 40.92 59.14
CA THR A 1024 -0.13 42.35 59.48
C THR A 1024 -1.17 43.01 58.57
N GLY A 1025 -1.86 44.05 59.06
CA GLY A 1025 -2.87 44.79 58.27
C GLY A 1025 -2.36 45.25 56.90
N GLY A 1026 -1.10 45.69 56.81
CA GLY A 1026 -0.46 46.10 55.56
C GLY A 1026 0.05 44.98 54.63
N ALA A 1027 0.00 43.69 55.03
CA ALA A 1027 0.61 42.60 54.28
C ALA A 1027 0.00 42.40 52.88
N PHE A 1028 -1.33 42.48 52.75
CA PHE A 1028 -2.00 42.37 51.45
C PHE A 1028 -1.71 43.55 50.54
N HIS A 1029 -1.51 44.74 51.11
CA HIS A 1029 -1.13 45.92 50.34
C HIS A 1029 0.32 45.80 49.82
N GLN A 1030 1.23 45.28 50.65
CA GLN A 1030 2.61 44.98 50.24
C GLN A 1030 2.67 43.89 49.15
N ALA A 1031 1.83 42.85 49.24
CA ALA A 1031 1.72 41.82 48.22
C ALA A 1031 1.35 42.39 46.84
N LYS A 1032 0.44 43.38 46.80
CA LYS A 1032 0.05 44.09 45.57
C LYS A 1032 1.17 44.96 44.98
N GLN A 1033 2.19 45.32 45.76
CA GLN A 1033 3.32 46.14 45.31
C GLN A 1033 4.51 45.32 44.78
N ARG A 1034 4.39 43.98 44.71
CA ARG A 1034 5.46 43.12 44.15
C ARG A 1034 5.67 43.39 42.66
N GLY A 1035 6.92 43.28 42.19
CA GLY A 1035 7.35 43.72 40.85
C GLY A 1035 6.80 42.95 39.65
N SER A 1036 6.13 41.81 39.84
CA SER A 1036 5.48 41.06 38.76
C SER A 1036 4.11 40.53 39.17
N HIS A 1037 3.20 40.42 38.21
CA HIS A 1037 1.86 39.87 38.45
C HIS A 1037 1.89 38.44 39.03
N MET A 1038 2.86 37.61 38.62
CA MET A 1038 3.04 36.27 39.19
C MET A 1038 3.45 36.33 40.66
N MET A 1039 4.43 37.19 41.01
CA MET A 1039 4.83 37.37 42.41
C MET A 1039 3.69 37.96 43.25
N GLN A 1040 2.89 38.88 42.70
CA GLN A 1040 1.71 39.42 43.38
C GLN A 1040 0.68 38.31 43.68
N LYS A 1041 0.42 37.42 42.71
CA LYS A 1041 -0.52 36.30 42.88
C LYS A 1041 -0.01 35.27 43.89
N MET A 1042 1.25 34.84 43.79
CA MET A 1042 1.86 33.89 44.73
C MET A 1042 1.86 34.42 46.16
N GLU A 1043 2.21 35.70 46.36
CA GLU A 1043 2.24 36.30 47.69
C GLU A 1043 0.84 36.47 48.28
N THR A 1044 -0.14 36.86 47.45
CA THR A 1044 -1.55 36.97 47.88
C THR A 1044 -2.13 35.61 48.27
N GLU A 1045 -1.83 34.56 47.50
CA GLU A 1045 -2.22 33.19 47.83
C GLU A 1045 -1.53 32.67 49.10
N ARG A 1046 -0.24 32.98 49.29
CA ARG A 1046 0.48 32.66 50.54
C ARG A 1046 -0.20 33.28 51.76
N LEU A 1047 -0.58 34.56 51.69
CA LEU A 1047 -1.27 35.25 52.79
C LEU A 1047 -2.68 34.71 53.03
N ARG A 1048 -3.41 34.38 51.96
CA ARG A 1048 -4.72 33.71 52.04
C ARG A 1048 -4.62 32.37 52.77
N LEU A 1049 -3.66 31.52 52.41
CA LEU A 1049 -3.44 30.21 53.05
C LEU A 1049 -3.12 30.32 54.55
N ILE A 1050 -2.35 31.34 54.97
CA ILE A 1050 -2.07 31.59 56.39
C ILE A 1050 -3.37 31.89 57.15
N LEU A 1051 -4.21 32.78 56.59
CA LEU A 1051 -5.48 33.13 57.21
C LEU A 1051 -6.49 31.98 57.18
N GLU A 1052 -6.56 31.24 56.07
CA GLU A 1052 -7.39 30.04 55.96
C GLU A 1052 -7.04 29.01 57.04
N ASN A 1053 -5.75 28.75 57.23
CA ASN A 1053 -5.25 27.84 58.28
C ASN A 1053 -5.51 28.36 59.70
N HIS A 1054 -5.53 29.67 59.91
CA HIS A 1054 -5.91 30.27 61.21
C HIS A 1054 -7.40 30.10 61.48
N VAL A 1055 -8.24 30.46 60.51
CA VAL A 1055 -9.69 30.48 60.64
C VAL A 1055 -10.28 29.07 60.71
N SER A 1056 -9.77 28.13 59.90
CA SER A 1056 -10.20 26.72 59.93
C SER A 1056 -10.02 26.06 61.30
N LYS A 1057 -9.00 26.42 62.08
CA LYS A 1057 -8.79 25.92 63.45
C LYS A 1057 -9.92 26.30 64.41
N HIS A 1058 -10.65 27.38 64.12
CA HIS A 1058 -11.74 27.88 64.94
C HIS A 1058 -13.13 27.47 64.41
N LEU A 1059 -13.22 27.03 63.15
CA LEU A 1059 -14.47 26.62 62.47
C LEU A 1059 -14.68 25.09 62.49
N ASP A 1060 -14.62 24.46 63.67
CA ASP A 1060 -15.02 23.06 63.85
C ASP A 1060 -16.52 22.99 64.19
N ILE A 1061 -17.35 22.91 63.14
CA ILE A 1061 -18.79 22.67 63.24
C ILE A 1061 -19.05 21.27 62.69
N ARG A 1062 -19.52 20.35 63.53
CA ARG A 1062 -19.87 18.99 63.11
C ARG A 1062 -21.37 18.81 63.09
N TRP A 1063 -21.85 18.04 62.14
CA TRP A 1063 -23.25 17.68 62.04
C TRP A 1063 -23.40 16.17 62.12
N ALA A 1064 -24.49 15.72 62.73
CA ALA A 1064 -24.91 14.32 62.73
C ALA A 1064 -26.40 14.24 62.43
N ILE A 1065 -26.79 13.29 61.57
CA ILE A 1065 -28.18 12.98 61.24
C ILE A 1065 -28.44 11.54 61.68
N PRO A 1066 -28.87 11.31 62.93
CA PRO A 1066 -28.98 9.97 63.51
C PRO A 1066 -29.91 9.04 62.72
N ALA A 1067 -30.96 9.59 62.09
CA ALA A 1067 -31.93 8.83 61.31
C ALA A 1067 -31.31 8.15 60.07
N LEU A 1068 -30.27 8.74 59.50
CA LEU A 1068 -29.56 8.23 58.33
C LEU A 1068 -28.21 7.58 58.68
N ASN A 1069 -27.81 7.60 59.96
CA ASN A 1069 -26.47 7.21 60.41
C ASN A 1069 -25.37 7.95 59.64
N LEU A 1070 -25.58 9.24 59.40
CA LEU A 1070 -24.64 10.13 58.71
C LEU A 1070 -24.04 11.12 59.71
N ASP A 1071 -22.75 11.36 59.59
CA ASP A 1071 -22.03 12.42 60.28
C ASP A 1071 -21.02 13.08 59.36
N GLY A 1072 -20.67 14.32 59.67
CA GLY A 1072 -19.72 15.08 58.89
C GLY A 1072 -19.35 16.41 59.54
N GLN A 1073 -18.45 17.14 58.90
CA GLN A 1073 -18.11 18.51 59.25
C GLN A 1073 -18.84 19.46 58.30
N VAL A 1074 -19.37 20.59 58.78
CA VAL A 1074 -20.00 21.58 57.91
C VAL A 1074 -18.94 22.11 56.93
N PRO A 1075 -19.15 21.99 55.62
CA PRO A 1075 -18.17 22.42 54.64
C PRO A 1075 -18.16 23.96 54.59
N VAL A 1076 -17.10 24.56 55.14
CA VAL A 1076 -16.90 26.02 55.18
C VAL A 1076 -16.00 26.53 54.04
N GLY A 1077 -15.86 25.75 52.96
CA GLY A 1077 -14.94 26.07 51.86
C GLY A 1077 -15.28 27.38 51.16
N SER A 1078 -16.56 27.61 50.86
CA SER A 1078 -17.08 28.86 50.29
C SER A 1078 -16.73 30.09 51.15
N LEU A 1079 -16.85 29.98 52.49
CA LEU A 1079 -16.42 31.01 53.45
C LEU A 1079 -14.90 31.25 53.36
N LEU A 1080 -14.10 30.19 53.43
CA LEU A 1080 -12.63 30.26 53.41
C LEU A 1080 -12.07 30.72 52.06
N SER A 1081 -12.85 30.60 50.98
CA SER A 1081 -12.49 31.10 49.66
C SER A 1081 -12.50 32.63 49.57
N SER A 1082 -13.25 33.30 50.44
CA SER A 1082 -13.45 34.74 50.42
C SER A 1082 -12.26 35.50 51.03
N VAL A 1083 -11.41 36.09 50.18
CA VAL A 1083 -10.29 36.94 50.63
C VAL A 1083 -10.79 38.16 51.40
N SER A 1084 -11.97 38.71 51.05
CA SER A 1084 -12.57 39.86 51.75
C SER A 1084 -13.03 39.51 53.17
N LEU A 1085 -13.50 38.28 53.40
CA LEU A 1085 -13.74 37.75 54.75
C LEU A 1085 -12.43 37.64 55.53
N LEU A 1086 -11.47 36.89 54.97
CA LEU A 1086 -10.26 36.53 55.70
C LEU A 1086 -9.50 37.78 56.15
N LYS A 1087 -9.49 38.83 55.32
CA LYS A 1087 -8.95 40.15 55.67
C LYS A 1087 -9.53 40.77 56.95
N GLN A 1088 -10.82 40.59 57.22
CA GLN A 1088 -11.48 41.15 58.42
C GLN A 1088 -11.05 40.46 59.73
N LEU A 1089 -10.38 39.32 59.62
CA LEU A 1089 -9.87 38.53 60.75
C LEU A 1089 -8.38 38.77 60.99
N VAL A 1090 -7.74 39.67 60.24
CA VAL A 1090 -6.37 40.14 60.47
C VAL A 1090 -6.32 41.00 61.74
N LEU A 1091 -5.23 40.89 62.51
CA LEU A 1091 -5.03 41.73 63.69
C LEU A 1091 -4.83 43.21 63.28
N PRO A 1092 -5.71 44.15 63.70
CA PRO A 1092 -5.54 45.56 63.38
C PRO A 1092 -4.35 46.14 64.14
N ALA A 1093 -3.65 47.11 63.53
CA ALA A 1093 -2.52 47.80 64.14
C ALA A 1093 -2.97 48.71 65.30
N ILE A 1094 -4.10 49.40 65.14
CA ILE A 1094 -4.71 50.24 66.17
C ILE A 1094 -6.20 49.90 66.29
N SER A 1095 -6.67 49.68 67.51
CA SER A 1095 -8.10 49.55 67.84
C SER A 1095 -8.56 50.72 68.70
N LEU A 1096 -9.76 51.21 68.44
CA LEU A 1096 -10.34 52.40 69.07
C LEU A 1096 -11.66 52.05 69.74
N ASP A 1097 -11.69 52.14 71.07
CA ASP A 1097 -12.88 51.89 71.88
C ASP A 1097 -13.54 53.22 72.27
N PHE A 1098 -14.86 53.31 72.10
CA PHE A 1098 -15.63 54.50 72.44
C PHE A 1098 -16.33 54.38 73.80
N PHE A 1099 -16.34 55.48 74.55
CA PHE A 1099 -17.11 55.66 75.77
C PHE A 1099 -17.95 56.92 75.65
N VAL A 1100 -19.27 56.78 75.77
CA VAL A 1100 -20.21 57.90 75.68
C VAL A 1100 -20.77 58.16 77.08
N ASN A 1101 -20.55 59.36 77.61
CA ASN A 1101 -20.93 59.74 78.98
C ASN A 1101 -20.48 58.72 80.04
N GLY A 1102 -19.26 58.17 79.88
CA GLY A 1102 -18.65 57.22 80.80
C GLY A 1102 -19.10 55.76 80.66
N LYS A 1103 -19.96 55.42 79.68
CA LYS A 1103 -20.34 54.03 79.36
C LYS A 1103 -19.65 53.57 78.07
N GLN A 1104 -19.06 52.38 78.09
CA GLN A 1104 -18.45 51.78 76.90
C GLN A 1104 -19.54 51.51 75.86
N TYR A 1105 -19.31 51.95 74.63
CA TYR A 1105 -20.19 51.70 73.50
C TYR A 1105 -19.81 50.36 72.87
N VAL A 1106 -20.64 49.33 73.12
CA VAL A 1106 -20.39 47.94 72.68
C VAL A 1106 -21.54 47.41 71.79
N SER A 1107 -22.69 48.11 71.72
CA SER A 1107 -23.86 47.74 70.92
C SER A 1107 -24.12 48.75 69.80
N GLU A 1108 -24.70 48.31 68.69
CA GLU A 1108 -25.10 49.17 67.54
C GLU A 1108 -26.34 50.06 67.81
N ASP A 1109 -26.81 50.13 69.05
CA ASP A 1109 -27.97 50.96 69.38
C ASP A 1109 -27.61 52.45 69.28
N ASP A 1110 -28.49 53.23 68.67
CA ASP A 1110 -28.31 54.68 68.53
C ASP A 1110 -28.34 55.37 69.90
N VAL A 1111 -27.32 56.18 70.18
CA VAL A 1111 -27.31 57.05 71.36
C VAL A 1111 -28.25 58.23 71.12
N ALA A 1112 -29.38 58.27 71.82
CA ALA A 1112 -30.36 59.35 71.70
C ALA A 1112 -29.89 60.64 72.42
N VAL A 1113 -29.84 61.76 71.69
CA VAL A 1113 -29.35 63.06 72.17
C VAL A 1113 -30.25 64.19 71.64
N GLY A 1114 -30.44 65.28 72.38
CA GLY A 1114 -31.15 66.46 71.87
C GLY A 1114 -30.24 67.47 71.17
N ILE A 1115 -30.78 68.26 70.25
CA ILE A 1115 -30.02 69.38 69.65
C ILE A 1115 -29.51 70.33 70.74
N GLY A 1116 -28.22 70.68 70.68
CA GLY A 1116 -27.57 71.56 71.65
C GLY A 1116 -27.17 70.90 72.98
N GLN A 1117 -27.47 69.61 73.18
CA GLN A 1117 -27.03 68.86 74.36
C GLN A 1117 -25.56 68.46 74.22
N PHE A 1118 -24.77 68.77 75.25
CA PHE A 1118 -23.37 68.33 75.34
C PHE A 1118 -23.28 66.86 75.72
N VAL A 1119 -22.47 66.12 74.97
CA VAL A 1119 -22.14 64.71 75.20
C VAL A 1119 -20.64 64.57 75.23
N THR A 1120 -20.11 63.91 76.26
CA THR A 1120 -18.68 63.61 76.35
C THR A 1120 -18.42 62.26 75.68
N VAL A 1121 -17.62 62.29 74.61
CA VAL A 1121 -17.15 61.10 73.89
C VAL A 1121 -15.67 60.90 74.21
N GLU A 1122 -15.37 59.86 74.96
CA GLU A 1122 -14.00 59.41 75.23
C GLU A 1122 -13.63 58.28 74.27
N VAL A 1123 -12.46 58.39 73.64
CA VAL A 1123 -11.91 57.39 72.73
C VAL A 1123 -10.64 56.82 73.35
N SER A 1124 -10.63 55.54 73.66
CA SER A 1124 -9.46 54.80 74.13
C SER A 1124 -8.72 54.20 72.96
N ILE A 1125 -7.44 54.56 72.82
CA ILE A 1125 -6.56 54.10 71.75
C ILE A 1125 -5.73 52.93 72.26
N ILE A 1126 -5.85 51.79 71.58
CA ILE A 1126 -5.16 50.55 71.91
C ILE A 1126 -4.31 50.15 70.70
N SER A 1127 -3.00 50.06 70.89
CA SER A 1127 -2.07 49.63 69.84
C SER A 1127 -1.73 48.15 69.97
N SER A 1128 -1.67 47.44 68.84
CA SER A 1128 -1.06 46.10 68.76
C SER A 1128 0.38 46.16 68.24
N LEU A 1129 0.86 47.36 67.85
CA LEU A 1129 2.19 47.60 67.33
C LEU A 1129 3.25 47.45 68.42
N ALA A 1130 4.39 46.85 68.08
CA ALA A 1130 5.53 46.71 68.99
C ALA A 1130 6.31 48.03 69.21
N ALA A 1131 6.15 49.01 68.32
CA ALA A 1131 6.81 50.30 68.39
C ALA A 1131 5.83 51.41 68.81
N GLU A 1132 6.36 52.46 69.45
CA GLU A 1132 5.59 53.66 69.79
C GLU A 1132 5.01 54.33 68.53
N TYR A 1133 3.71 54.60 68.56
CA TYR A 1133 2.98 55.28 67.50
C TYR A 1133 2.37 56.58 68.03
N ASN A 1134 2.71 57.70 67.37
CA ASN A 1134 2.37 59.06 67.78
C ASN A 1134 1.57 59.77 66.70
N GLY A 1135 0.51 60.48 67.10
CA GLY A 1135 -0.36 61.20 66.16
C GLY A 1135 -1.31 62.18 66.83
N LEU A 1136 -2.24 62.70 66.04
CA LEU A 1136 -3.35 63.54 66.49
C LEU A 1136 -4.66 62.79 66.25
N LEU A 1137 -5.50 62.69 67.28
CA LEU A 1137 -6.84 62.14 67.19
C LEU A 1137 -7.87 63.27 67.05
N SER A 1138 -8.77 63.16 66.08
CA SER A 1138 -9.96 64.00 65.91
C SER A 1138 -11.21 63.15 65.73
N LEU A 1139 -12.38 63.76 65.89
CA LEU A 1139 -13.66 63.13 65.57
C LEU A 1139 -14.21 63.70 64.27
N GLU A 1140 -14.64 62.82 63.38
CA GLU A 1140 -15.40 63.14 62.17
C GLU A 1140 -16.85 62.69 62.36
N CYS A 1141 -17.77 63.43 61.76
CA CYS A 1141 -19.20 63.16 61.84
C CYS A 1141 -19.76 63.02 60.43
N GLU A 1142 -20.47 61.92 60.19
CA GLU A 1142 -21.19 61.65 58.96
C GLU A 1142 -22.69 61.58 59.25
N GLN A 1143 -23.52 62.27 58.48
CA GLN A 1143 -24.98 62.13 58.56
C GLN A 1143 -25.45 60.92 57.75
N GLU A 1144 -26.26 60.06 58.37
CA GLU A 1144 -26.83 58.88 57.73
C GLU A 1144 -28.10 59.30 56.94
N ILE A 1145 -27.91 59.66 55.68
CA ILE A 1145 -29.01 59.94 54.73
C ILE A 1145 -29.34 58.62 54.03
N SER A 1146 -30.63 58.25 53.96
CA SER A 1146 -31.15 57.00 53.38
C SER A 1146 -30.31 56.44 52.21
N HIS A 1147 -29.95 55.15 52.30
CA HIS A 1147 -28.97 54.32 51.55
C HIS A 1147 -28.69 54.51 50.03
N LEU A 1148 -29.17 55.54 49.33
CA LEU A 1148 -29.02 55.69 47.88
C LEU A 1148 -28.28 56.95 47.38
N LEU A 1149 -27.84 57.86 48.24
CA LEU A 1149 -26.98 58.99 47.83
C LEU A 1149 -25.75 59.09 48.76
N GLY A 1150 -24.57 59.21 48.17
CA GLY A 1150 -23.27 59.13 48.85
C GLY A 1150 -23.09 60.10 50.02
N SER A 1151 -22.23 59.69 50.96
CA SER A 1151 -21.76 60.45 52.13
C SER A 1151 -21.24 61.83 51.71
N ASN A 1152 -21.96 62.89 52.10
CA ASN A 1152 -21.46 64.26 52.01
C ASN A 1152 -20.67 64.61 53.29
N ASP A 1153 -19.52 65.25 53.12
CA ASP A 1153 -18.65 65.75 54.20
C ASP A 1153 -19.43 66.75 55.07
N THR A 1154 -19.74 66.36 56.31
CA THR A 1154 -20.70 67.02 57.19
C THR A 1154 -20.12 67.38 58.56
N SER A 1155 -18.81 67.64 58.58
CA SER A 1155 -18.05 68.15 59.73
C SER A 1155 -18.57 69.47 60.34
N ASN A 1156 -19.58 70.11 59.73
CA ASN A 1156 -20.25 71.31 60.26
C ASN A 1156 -21.47 71.02 61.17
N PHE A 1157 -22.01 69.79 61.20
CA PHE A 1157 -23.21 69.48 62.02
C PHE A 1157 -22.90 69.06 63.46
N MET A 1158 -21.65 68.69 63.72
CA MET A 1158 -21.12 68.39 65.05
C MET A 1158 -20.14 69.49 65.46
N LEU A 1159 -20.36 70.09 66.62
CA LEU A 1159 -19.44 71.05 67.23
C LEU A 1159 -18.69 70.36 68.37
N VAL A 1160 -17.36 70.39 68.31
CA VAL A 1160 -16.48 69.97 69.39
C VAL A 1160 -16.10 71.18 70.22
N THR A 1161 -16.40 71.18 71.52
CA THR A 1161 -15.94 72.19 72.47
C THR A 1161 -14.57 71.81 73.03
N GLY A 1162 -13.59 72.70 72.88
CA GLY A 1162 -12.20 72.48 73.32
C GLY A 1162 -11.24 72.15 72.17
N LEU A 1163 -10.26 71.28 72.44
CA LEU A 1163 -9.28 70.86 71.45
C LEU A 1163 -9.93 69.94 70.40
N LYS A 1164 -10.05 70.41 69.16
CA LYS A 1164 -10.56 69.60 68.03
C LYS A 1164 -9.63 68.44 67.64
N LYS A 1165 -8.34 68.56 67.96
CA LYS A 1165 -7.30 67.56 67.71
C LYS A 1165 -6.51 67.34 68.99
N VAL A 1166 -6.50 66.10 69.50
CA VAL A 1166 -5.82 65.72 70.74
C VAL A 1166 -4.59 64.87 70.39
N PRO A 1167 -3.37 65.27 70.79
CA PRO A 1167 -2.17 64.47 70.55
C PRO A 1167 -2.16 63.20 71.41
N PHE A 1168 -1.70 62.10 70.84
CA PHE A 1168 -1.56 60.83 71.53
C PHE A 1168 -0.24 60.12 71.18
N THR A 1169 0.20 59.29 72.11
CA THR A 1169 1.36 58.39 72.06
C THR A 1169 0.94 57.06 72.67
N VAL A 1170 0.94 56.01 71.87
CA VAL A 1170 0.56 54.66 72.30
C VAL A 1170 1.58 53.63 71.86
N ASP A 1171 1.77 52.62 72.69
CA ASP A 1171 2.54 51.40 72.39
C ASP A 1171 1.71 50.19 72.86
N LYS A 1172 2.30 48.99 72.82
CA LYS A 1172 1.61 47.75 73.19
C LYS A 1172 1.20 47.67 74.67
N GLU A 1173 1.84 48.44 75.55
CA GLU A 1173 1.64 48.40 77.01
C GLU A 1173 0.88 49.64 77.54
N ASN A 1174 0.94 50.76 76.83
CA ASN A 1174 0.36 52.04 77.22
C ASN A 1174 -0.91 52.36 76.40
N LYS A 1175 -2.07 52.31 77.08
CA LYS A 1175 -3.35 52.80 76.55
C LYS A 1175 -3.49 54.30 76.83
N GLN A 1176 -3.93 55.07 75.84
CA GLN A 1176 -4.24 56.48 76.03
C GLN A 1176 -5.70 56.76 75.64
N SER A 1177 -6.41 57.51 76.48
CA SER A 1177 -7.75 58.00 76.16
C SER A 1177 -7.74 59.49 75.82
N ALA A 1178 -8.58 59.89 74.88
CA ALA A 1178 -8.87 61.29 74.57
C ALA A 1178 -10.37 61.56 74.70
N SER A 1179 -10.73 62.59 75.45
CA SER A 1179 -12.12 63.00 75.66
C SER A 1179 -12.46 64.23 74.82
N PHE A 1180 -13.59 64.16 74.12
CA PHE A 1180 -14.15 65.23 73.30
C PHE A 1180 -15.56 65.55 73.80
N ASP A 1181 -15.81 66.81 74.16
CA ASP A 1181 -17.17 67.28 74.42
C ASP A 1181 -17.79 67.76 73.12
N ILE A 1182 -18.86 67.10 72.69
CA ILE A 1182 -19.52 67.36 71.41
C ILE A 1182 -20.98 67.76 71.60
N THR A 1183 -21.50 68.58 70.68
CA THR A 1183 -22.93 68.87 70.56
C THR A 1183 -23.33 68.90 69.09
N PHE A 1184 -24.56 68.48 68.81
CA PHE A 1184 -25.12 68.50 67.45
C PHE A 1184 -26.00 69.73 67.26
N ILE A 1185 -25.95 70.32 66.05
CA ILE A 1185 -26.72 71.53 65.70
C ILE A 1185 -27.90 71.27 64.75
N VAL A 1186 -28.06 70.03 64.26
CA VAL A 1186 -29.13 69.61 63.33
C VAL A 1186 -29.72 68.27 63.80
N GLU A 1187 -31.01 68.03 63.52
CA GLU A 1187 -31.73 66.77 63.77
C GLU A 1187 -31.36 65.70 62.74
N GLY A 1188 -31.24 64.43 63.16
CA GLY A 1188 -30.94 63.31 62.26
C GLY A 1188 -30.13 62.19 62.94
N SER A 1189 -29.88 61.11 62.18
CA SER A 1189 -28.97 60.03 62.57
C SER A 1189 -27.56 60.37 62.10
N PHE A 1190 -26.60 60.35 63.02
CA PHE A 1190 -25.20 60.68 62.75
C PHE A 1190 -24.28 59.56 63.22
N ARG A 1191 -23.26 59.24 62.43
CA ARG A 1191 -22.18 58.34 62.83
C ARG A 1191 -20.93 59.15 63.09
N VAL A 1192 -20.44 59.08 64.32
CA VAL A 1192 -19.19 59.71 64.72
C VAL A 1192 -18.07 58.69 64.65
N ARG A 1193 -17.02 59.02 63.91
CA ARG A 1193 -15.83 58.20 63.71
C ARG A 1193 -14.57 58.89 64.21
N PRO A 1194 -13.58 58.13 64.68
CA PRO A 1194 -12.30 58.69 65.04
C PRO A 1194 -11.40 58.79 63.80
N GLN A 1195 -10.68 59.88 63.65
CA GLN A 1195 -9.70 60.09 62.60
C GLN A 1195 -8.33 60.30 63.24
N ILE A 1196 -7.36 59.49 62.82
CA ILE A 1196 -5.96 59.61 63.26
C ILE A 1196 -5.14 60.29 62.16
N THR A 1197 -4.51 61.41 62.50
CA THR A 1197 -3.48 62.03 61.66
C THR A 1197 -2.09 61.65 62.21
N PRO A 1198 -1.23 60.95 61.44
CA PRO A 1198 0.11 60.56 61.90
C PRO A 1198 1.01 61.78 62.17
N ALA A 1199 1.92 61.67 63.13
CA ALA A 1199 2.97 62.66 63.33
C ALA A 1199 3.99 62.67 62.16
N PRO A 1200 4.70 63.78 61.91
CA PRO A 1200 5.73 63.85 60.87
C PRO A 1200 6.79 62.76 61.05
N GLY A 1201 6.96 61.88 60.06
CA GLY A 1201 7.91 60.76 60.10
C GLY A 1201 7.32 59.40 60.48
N GLN A 1202 6.03 59.35 60.86
CA GLN A 1202 5.28 58.09 61.04
C GLN A 1202 4.54 57.71 59.74
N ASN A 1203 4.40 56.40 59.50
CA ASN A 1203 3.65 55.90 58.35
C ASN A 1203 2.15 56.18 58.54
N ALA A 1204 1.47 56.60 57.48
CA ALA A 1204 0.01 56.70 57.50
C ALA A 1204 -0.61 55.31 57.63
N LEU A 1205 -1.52 55.15 58.59
CA LEU A 1205 -2.30 53.92 58.73
C LEU A 1205 -3.36 53.87 57.65
N LEU A 1206 -3.49 52.72 57.00
CA LEU A 1206 -4.61 52.48 56.10
C LEU A 1206 -5.87 52.21 56.92
N ALA A 1207 -7.05 52.38 56.32
CA ALA A 1207 -8.31 52.03 56.97
C ALA A 1207 -8.35 50.55 57.40
N GLU A 1208 -7.64 49.66 56.68
CA GLU A 1208 -7.50 48.24 57.02
C GLU A 1208 -6.60 47.99 58.25
N ASP A 1209 -5.76 48.96 58.64
CA ASP A 1209 -4.87 48.90 59.81
C ASP A 1209 -5.55 49.42 61.09
N MET A 1210 -6.72 50.06 60.96
CA MET A 1210 -7.46 50.66 62.06
C MET A 1210 -8.81 49.98 62.25
N PHE A 1211 -9.10 49.57 63.47
CA PHE A 1211 -10.42 49.09 63.83
C PHE A 1211 -11.10 50.09 64.75
N ALA A 1212 -12.24 50.64 64.31
CA ALA A 1212 -13.06 51.53 65.10
C ALA A 1212 -14.54 51.25 64.82
N THR A 1213 -15.32 51.01 65.87
CA THR A 1213 -16.78 50.96 65.76
C THR A 1213 -17.30 52.41 65.78
N PRO A 1214 -17.92 52.92 64.71
CA PRO A 1214 -18.52 54.24 64.73
C PRO A 1214 -19.61 54.30 65.80
N VAL A 1215 -19.71 55.42 66.51
CA VAL A 1215 -20.82 55.63 67.44
C VAL A 1215 -21.98 56.23 66.68
N ALA A 1216 -23.11 55.55 66.67
CA ALA A 1216 -24.34 56.08 66.09
C ALA A 1216 -25.08 56.94 67.11
N PHE A 1217 -25.51 58.14 66.68
CA PHE A 1217 -26.25 59.11 67.46
C PHE A 1217 -27.58 59.40 66.77
N SER A 1218 -28.68 59.22 67.48
CA SER A 1218 -30.00 59.67 67.05
C SER A 1218 -30.30 61.03 67.69
N VAL A 1219 -30.10 62.10 66.93
CA VAL A 1219 -30.29 63.47 67.41
C VAL A 1219 -31.71 63.93 67.12
N THR A 1220 -32.44 64.39 68.15
CA THR A 1220 -33.86 64.81 68.02
C THR A 1220 -34.12 66.21 68.57
N THR A 1221 -35.15 66.91 68.05
CA THR A 1221 -35.57 68.23 68.57
C THR A 1221 -36.47 68.16 69.81
N LYS A 1222 -37.04 66.98 70.08
CA LYS A 1222 -37.99 66.76 71.18
C LYS A 1222 -37.29 66.05 72.34
N PHE A 1223 -37.11 66.77 73.45
CA PHE A 1223 -36.94 66.16 74.76
C PHE A 1223 -38.29 66.02 75.46
#